data_AF-R9AIX5-F1
#
_entry.id   AF-R9AIX5-F1
#
_cell.length_a   1.000
_cell.length_b   1.000
_cell.length_c   1.000
_cell.angle_alpha   90.00
_cell.angle_beta   90.00
_cell.angle_gamma   90.00
#
_symmetry.space_group_name_H-M   'P 1'
#
loop_
_entity.id
_entity.type
_entity.pdbx_description
1 polymer ?
#
loop_
_entity_poly.entity_id
_entity_poly.type
_entity_poly.pdbx_seq_one_letter_code
_entity_poly.pdbx_strand_id
1 'polypeptide(L)'
;MIGDRRQYDVEPAADEAAMIEKSKQLAAWAAVDHYIKPEHSVIAIGSGSTVPFVVERILQQGEHVNSKRKFIPTSFQAKELIVSNGLALGDVDQYPVIDVDIDGADEVDLKLNAIKGGGACHLREKVLAEASRRFIIVADYRKNSAILGSSWTQGIPVEVAPFAYAKVMVNLERIEGCESAKLRMGKAKAGPVVTDNGCFVIDAQFDEHRFSDPELLLSKIKMLTGIMEVGLFCDMTDAAYFGNVDGTVTIRNADGSIYALKRSGEEPEMVKAAGEFECGIFAYCSQNVCKDRKYVIDTLLNGLSRLEYRGYDSAGIAVDGDDDKDMYIFKQVGKVKELRSHIDKATVDFSKQFNSQASMGHTRWATHGQPSPINCHPHRSDVTNEFSVVHNGIITNYKELRLVLEKKGHKFETDTDTEAVAKLAKFIFDSNPKIADFPTLVKSVCKELEGAFAFVFKSVHFPNQLVIARRGSPVLIGVKTDQKLKTDFVDVEIPAEDAIPAAFEESPTGSSLLTASPQHQLRRSQSRAFLTNGQSTDPIEYFIASDASAIVEHTKRVLYLEDDDIAHIHDGELHIHRLNRANDKTSSVRSIETLEIEIAEIMKGSFEHFMQKEIYEQPESVINTMRGRINFDTKEITLGGLKQYLTTIRRCRRMVLVACGTSYHSCLAVRQVFEELTEIPVSVELASDFLDRRTPIFRDDVCVFLSQSGETADTILALRYSMERGALCLGVVNTVGSTISRETHCGIHINAGPEIGVASTKAYTSQYIALLMMAVQLSEDRLSKLERRQQLIDGLHDLPSQIKKVLQSDETLTMLAKGMIDQRSLLIMGRGYQYSTCLEGALKIKEISYMHSEGILAGELKHGPLALIDENMPVILVMTQDSFYPKVQSALMQITARKGLPIIICNEGDKSLTENYKTIQVPKSVDALQGLLNVVPLQLLSYHLAVGRGYDVDFPRNLAKSVTVE
;
A
#
# COMPACT_ATOMS: atom_id res chain seq x y z
N MET A 1 8.63 50.32 49.80
CA MET A 1 7.22 50.29 49.37
C MET A 1 7.23 49.93 47.89
N ILE A 2 7.31 48.63 47.57
CA ILE A 2 6.18 47.73 47.29
C ILE A 2 5.38 48.21 46.07
N GLY A 3 5.53 47.47 44.97
CA GLY A 3 4.76 47.57 43.74
C GLY A 3 4.89 46.24 43.01
N ASP A 4 4.02 45.31 43.43
CA ASP A 4 3.93 43.88 43.16
C ASP A 4 3.88 43.57 41.64
N ARG A 5 4.84 42.78 41.13
CA ARG A 5 4.73 42.08 39.83
C ARG A 5 4.01 40.77 40.08
N ARG A 6 2.69 40.73 39.87
CA ARG A 6 1.94 39.46 39.81
C ARG A 6 1.98 38.92 38.40
N GLN A 7 2.65 37.78 38.24
CA GLN A 7 2.42 36.83 37.16
C GLN A 7 0.93 36.46 37.16
N TYR A 8 0.29 36.57 36.00
CA TYR A 8 -0.96 35.89 35.74
C TYR A 8 -0.61 34.44 35.35
N ASP A 9 -0.64 33.54 36.31
CA ASP A 9 -0.88 32.13 36.05
C ASP A 9 -2.33 32.03 35.52
N VAL A 10 -2.47 31.70 34.24
CA VAL A 10 -3.76 31.35 33.66
C VAL A 10 -4.01 29.89 34.04
N GLU A 11 -4.85 29.66 35.05
CA GLU A 11 -5.47 28.35 35.27
C GLU A 11 -6.23 27.94 33.99
N PRO A 12 -6.10 26.68 33.52
CA PRO A 12 -6.88 26.21 32.37
C PRO A 12 -8.37 26.32 32.70
N ALA A 13 -9.13 26.89 31.75
CA ALA A 13 -10.56 27.11 31.89
C ALA A 13 -11.25 25.81 32.33
N ALA A 14 -12.11 25.88 33.35
CA ALA A 14 -12.73 24.74 34.02
C ALA A 14 -13.41 23.68 33.12
N ASP A 15 -13.70 24.01 31.86
CA ASP A 15 -14.26 23.10 30.85
C ASP A 15 -13.24 22.07 30.32
N GLU A 16 -11.96 22.44 30.13
CA GLU A 16 -10.96 21.55 29.52
C GLU A 16 -10.55 20.42 30.47
N ALA A 17 -10.36 20.75 31.75
CA ALA A 17 -10.04 19.76 32.78
C ALA A 17 -11.14 18.70 32.94
N ALA A 18 -12.41 19.12 32.85
CA ALA A 18 -13.56 18.22 32.90
C ALA A 18 -13.63 17.30 31.67
N MET A 19 -13.33 17.83 30.48
CA MET A 19 -13.27 17.03 29.24
C MET A 19 -12.19 15.96 29.30
N ILE A 20 -10.98 16.32 29.73
CA ILE A 20 -9.85 15.39 29.88
C ILE A 20 -10.20 14.24 30.81
N GLU A 21 -10.83 14.55 31.95
CA GLU A 21 -11.18 13.55 32.95
C GLU A 21 -12.23 12.57 32.40
N LYS A 22 -13.23 13.08 31.67
CA LYS A 22 -14.21 12.26 30.97
C LYS A 22 -13.57 11.37 29.89
N SER A 23 -12.62 11.88 29.14
CA SER A 23 -11.87 11.11 28.15
C SER A 23 -11.08 9.96 28.78
N LYS A 24 -10.38 10.20 29.89
CA LYS A 24 -9.70 9.13 30.65
C LYS A 24 -10.67 8.05 31.11
N GLN A 25 -11.83 8.46 31.64
CA GLN A 25 -12.87 7.55 32.10
C GLN A 25 -13.38 6.64 30.96
N LEU A 26 -13.65 7.23 29.79
CA LEU A 26 -14.12 6.49 28.61
C LEU A 26 -13.11 5.41 28.16
N ALA A 27 -11.83 5.79 28.04
CA ALA A 27 -10.76 4.86 27.67
C ALA A 27 -10.65 3.69 28.66
N ALA A 28 -10.59 4.02 29.95
CA ALA A 28 -10.48 3.04 31.03
C ALA A 28 -11.66 2.07 31.05
N TRP A 29 -12.88 2.59 30.93
CA TRP A 29 -14.09 1.76 31.00
C TRP A 29 -14.19 0.80 29.81
N ALA A 30 -13.92 1.30 28.60
CA ALA A 30 -13.91 0.48 27.39
C ALA A 30 -12.86 -0.65 27.49
N ALA A 31 -11.65 -0.35 27.95
CA ALA A 31 -10.59 -1.35 28.10
C ALA A 31 -10.96 -2.43 29.13
N VAL A 32 -11.54 -2.05 30.29
CA VAL A 32 -11.99 -3.00 31.31
C VAL A 32 -13.11 -3.91 30.79
N ASP A 33 -14.11 -3.34 30.10
CA ASP A 33 -15.21 -4.11 29.53
C ASP A 33 -14.73 -5.11 28.46
N HIS A 34 -13.73 -4.71 27.67
CA HIS A 34 -13.16 -5.54 26.61
C HIS A 34 -12.22 -6.64 27.12
N TYR A 35 -11.32 -6.34 28.06
CA TYR A 35 -10.27 -7.29 28.45
C TYR A 35 -10.44 -7.94 29.83
N ILE A 36 -11.19 -7.35 30.77
CA ILE A 36 -11.36 -7.95 32.10
C ILE A 36 -12.60 -8.83 32.12
N LYS A 37 -12.39 -10.15 31.93
CA LYS A 37 -13.46 -11.16 31.92
C LYS A 37 -13.61 -11.87 33.27
N PRO A 38 -14.79 -12.44 33.59
CA PRO A 38 -15.04 -13.12 34.87
C PRO A 38 -14.08 -14.27 35.21
N GLU A 39 -13.51 -14.93 34.20
CA GLU A 39 -12.56 -16.03 34.31
C GLU A 39 -11.13 -15.58 34.68
N HIS A 40 -10.79 -14.30 34.48
CA HIS A 40 -9.47 -13.78 34.83
C HIS A 40 -9.28 -13.73 36.35
N SER A 41 -8.13 -14.21 36.79
CA SER A 41 -7.79 -14.48 38.19
C SER A 41 -6.66 -13.59 38.70
N VAL A 42 -5.74 -13.16 37.84
CA VAL A 42 -4.60 -12.29 38.20
C VAL A 42 -4.58 -11.10 37.24
N ILE A 43 -4.70 -9.89 37.78
CA ILE A 43 -4.78 -8.65 37.00
C ILE A 43 -3.71 -7.69 37.49
N ALA A 44 -2.89 -7.15 36.60
CA ALA A 44 -2.00 -6.05 36.93
C ALA A 44 -2.74 -4.71 36.80
N ILE A 45 -2.50 -3.84 37.78
CA ILE A 45 -3.04 -2.49 37.83
C ILE A 45 -1.88 -1.53 37.68
N GLY A 46 -1.91 -0.80 36.57
CA GLY A 46 -0.92 0.18 36.21
C GLY A 46 -0.84 1.41 37.11
N SER A 47 -0.19 2.44 36.60
CA SER A 47 -0.01 3.73 37.27
C SER A 47 -0.42 4.90 36.36
N GLY A 48 -0.67 6.06 36.97
CA GLY A 48 -1.00 7.30 36.26
C GLY A 48 -2.47 7.69 36.36
N SER A 49 -2.79 8.85 35.77
CA SER A 49 -4.07 9.55 36.00
C SER A 49 -5.30 8.85 35.45
N THR A 50 -5.14 7.89 34.55
CA THR A 50 -6.26 7.15 33.93
C THR A 50 -6.66 5.91 34.74
N VAL A 51 -5.72 5.36 35.53
CA VAL A 51 -5.89 4.10 36.25
C VAL A 51 -6.95 4.14 37.37
N PRO A 52 -7.19 5.26 38.08
CA PRO A 52 -8.32 5.34 39.01
C PRO A 52 -9.67 4.92 38.40
N PHE A 53 -9.92 5.27 37.14
CA PHE A 53 -11.14 4.90 36.41
C PHE A 53 -11.19 3.42 36.03
N VAL A 54 -10.02 2.78 35.83
CA VAL A 54 -9.90 1.32 35.62
C VAL A 54 -10.38 0.61 36.88
N VAL A 55 -9.86 1.00 38.06
CA VAL A 55 -10.26 0.41 39.34
C VAL A 55 -11.74 0.67 39.63
N GLU A 56 -12.23 1.89 39.37
CA GLU A 56 -13.64 2.23 39.50
C GLU A 56 -14.53 1.28 38.67
N ARG A 57 -14.18 1.03 37.39
CA ARG A 57 -14.94 0.14 36.52
C ARG A 57 -14.85 -1.33 36.96
N ILE A 58 -13.70 -1.78 37.47
CA ILE A 58 -13.55 -3.13 38.03
C ILE A 58 -14.49 -3.32 39.22
N LEU A 59 -14.59 -2.36 40.13
CA LEU A 59 -15.49 -2.45 41.29
C LEU A 59 -16.96 -2.59 40.87
N GLN A 60 -17.37 -1.95 39.77
CA GLN A 60 -18.72 -2.06 39.21
C GLN A 60 -19.05 -3.47 38.70
N GLN A 61 -18.07 -4.35 38.46
CA GLN A 61 -18.31 -5.76 38.09
C GLN A 61 -18.85 -6.60 39.27
N GLY A 62 -18.72 -6.12 40.51
CA GLY A 62 -19.31 -6.72 41.71
C GLY A 62 -18.36 -7.59 42.54
N GLU A 63 -18.59 -7.59 43.86
CA GLU A 63 -17.73 -8.23 44.86
C GLU A 63 -17.58 -9.75 44.70
N HIS A 64 -18.63 -10.42 44.24
CA HIS A 64 -18.65 -11.86 43.99
C HIS A 64 -17.62 -12.34 42.94
N VAL A 65 -17.25 -11.48 41.99
CA VAL A 65 -16.21 -11.75 40.98
C VAL A 65 -14.85 -11.27 41.51
N ASN A 66 -14.80 -10.05 42.04
CA ASN A 66 -13.54 -9.42 42.43
C ASN A 66 -12.86 -10.09 43.64
N SER A 67 -13.62 -10.70 44.55
CA SER A 67 -13.08 -11.44 45.70
C SER A 67 -12.22 -12.66 45.31
N LYS A 68 -12.37 -13.17 44.08
CA LYS A 68 -11.60 -14.31 43.55
C LYS A 68 -10.32 -13.89 42.82
N ARG A 69 -10.12 -12.58 42.60
CA ARG A 69 -9.02 -12.03 41.82
C ARG A 69 -7.86 -11.60 42.72
N LYS A 70 -6.66 -11.58 42.15
CA LYS A 70 -5.46 -10.98 42.74
C LYS A 70 -5.02 -9.81 41.89
N PHE A 71 -4.80 -8.67 42.52
CA PHE A 71 -4.41 -7.43 41.85
C PHE A 71 -2.96 -7.08 42.17
N ILE A 72 -2.13 -6.97 41.14
CA ILE A 72 -0.69 -6.72 41.27
C ILE A 72 -0.40 -5.27 40.85
N PRO A 73 0.11 -4.40 41.74
CA PRO A 73 0.33 -2.99 41.42
C PRO A 73 1.66 -2.73 40.72
N THR A 74 1.69 -1.84 39.73
CA THR A 74 2.96 -1.35 39.13
C THR A 74 3.67 -0.27 39.98
N SER A 75 2.97 0.34 40.95
CA SER A 75 3.55 1.35 41.85
C SER A 75 2.98 1.32 43.26
N PHE A 76 3.61 2.05 44.18
CA PHE A 76 3.03 2.29 45.50
C PHE A 76 1.64 2.94 45.45
N GLN A 77 1.39 3.88 44.53
CA GLN A 77 0.08 4.54 44.39
C GLN A 77 -1.00 3.55 43.92
N ALA A 78 -0.67 2.69 42.96
CA ALA A 78 -1.56 1.62 42.52
C ALA A 78 -1.88 0.64 43.66
N LYS A 79 -0.88 0.34 44.51
CA LYS A 79 -1.07 -0.48 45.71
C LYS A 79 -2.05 0.16 46.70
N GLU A 80 -1.91 1.45 46.99
CA GLU A 80 -2.86 2.18 47.85
C GLU A 80 -4.26 2.18 47.26
N LEU A 81 -4.39 2.34 45.95
CA LEU A 81 -5.67 2.33 45.25
C LEU A 81 -6.37 0.96 45.35
N ILE A 82 -5.63 -0.15 45.21
CA ILE A 82 -6.15 -1.52 45.40
C ILE A 82 -6.63 -1.71 46.85
N VAL A 83 -5.78 -1.39 47.83
CA VAL A 83 -6.06 -1.65 49.26
C VAL A 83 -7.21 -0.80 49.79
N SER A 84 -7.24 0.49 49.44
CA SER A 84 -8.29 1.43 49.87
C SER A 84 -9.68 1.07 49.34
N ASN A 85 -9.75 0.37 48.21
CA ASN A 85 -10.99 -0.11 47.60
C ASN A 85 -11.33 -1.57 47.96
N GLY A 86 -10.61 -2.17 48.91
CA GLY A 86 -10.91 -3.52 49.42
C GLY A 86 -10.59 -4.66 48.43
N LEU A 87 -9.79 -4.40 47.38
CA LEU A 87 -9.37 -5.42 46.43
C LEU A 87 -8.20 -6.25 46.99
N ALA A 88 -8.16 -7.55 46.66
CA ALA A 88 -7.15 -8.45 47.19
C ALA A 88 -5.80 -8.26 46.49
N LEU A 89 -4.81 -7.79 47.26
CA LEU A 89 -3.45 -7.59 46.76
C LEU A 89 -2.77 -8.92 46.40
N GLY A 90 -2.07 -8.94 45.27
CA GLY A 90 -1.16 -10.00 44.82
C GLY A 90 0.27 -9.51 44.69
N ASP A 91 1.18 -10.44 44.40
CA ASP A 91 2.60 -10.19 44.20
C ASP A 91 3.09 -10.98 42.97
N VAL A 92 3.94 -10.37 42.13
CA VAL A 92 4.44 -11.00 40.90
C VAL A 92 5.32 -12.23 41.19
N ASP A 93 6.00 -12.27 42.34
CA ASP A 93 6.79 -13.43 42.76
C ASP A 93 5.90 -14.64 43.06
N GLN A 94 4.66 -14.40 43.50
CA GLN A 94 3.67 -15.46 43.75
C GLN A 94 2.88 -15.82 42.49
N TYR A 95 2.70 -14.85 41.60
CA TYR A 95 1.89 -14.96 40.39
C TYR A 95 2.68 -14.42 39.17
N PRO A 96 3.64 -15.19 38.65
CA PRO A 96 4.55 -14.75 37.58
C PRO A 96 3.88 -14.70 36.18
N VAL A 97 2.63 -15.15 36.07
CA VAL A 97 1.82 -15.06 34.84
C VAL A 97 0.55 -14.30 35.17
N ILE A 98 0.34 -13.18 34.49
CA ILE A 98 -0.76 -12.25 34.71
C ILE A 98 -1.73 -12.37 33.53
N ASP A 99 -3.04 -12.43 33.79
CA ASP A 99 -4.02 -12.61 32.72
C ASP A 99 -4.12 -11.35 31.84
N VAL A 100 -4.17 -10.17 32.47
CA VAL A 100 -4.23 -8.87 31.80
C VAL A 100 -3.52 -7.82 32.67
N ASP A 101 -2.72 -6.97 32.03
CA ASP A 101 -2.19 -5.73 32.60
C ASP A 101 -2.86 -4.54 31.90
N ILE A 102 -3.43 -3.61 32.68
CA ILE A 102 -3.99 -2.36 32.17
C ILE A 102 -3.24 -1.19 32.82
N ASP A 103 -2.53 -0.42 31.99
CA ASP A 103 -1.67 0.66 32.45
C ASP A 103 -1.84 1.97 31.68
N GLY A 104 -1.51 3.09 32.31
CA GLY A 104 -1.39 4.37 31.64
C GLY A 104 -0.09 4.47 30.83
N ALA A 105 -0.08 5.36 29.86
CA ALA A 105 1.13 5.81 29.19
C ALA A 105 1.31 7.32 29.34
N ASP A 106 2.51 7.81 29.08
CA ASP A 106 2.78 9.24 28.94
C ASP A 106 2.56 9.68 27.48
N GLU A 107 2.94 8.82 26.52
CA GLU A 107 2.68 8.97 25.09
C GLU A 107 2.71 7.60 24.39
N VAL A 108 1.92 7.42 23.33
CA VAL A 108 1.86 6.18 22.52
C VAL A 108 1.86 6.54 21.03
N ASP A 109 2.61 5.82 20.21
CA ASP A 109 2.66 6.03 18.75
C ASP A 109 1.68 5.13 17.96
N LEU A 110 1.76 5.17 16.62
CA LEU A 110 0.92 4.36 15.73
C LEU A 110 1.24 2.86 15.76
N LYS A 111 2.48 2.48 16.11
CA LYS A 111 2.92 1.09 16.21
C LYS A 111 2.77 0.52 17.63
N LEU A 112 2.05 1.23 18.50
CA LEU A 112 1.86 0.91 19.92
C LEU A 112 3.16 0.90 20.75
N ASN A 113 4.23 1.54 20.27
CA ASN A 113 5.34 1.88 21.15
C ASN A 113 4.89 2.98 22.11
N ALA A 114 5.37 2.93 23.35
CA ALA A 114 4.97 3.90 24.36
C ALA A 114 6.16 4.48 25.12
N ILE A 115 6.09 5.79 25.41
CA ILE A 115 6.86 6.40 26.48
C ILE A 115 6.06 6.28 27.77
N LYS A 116 6.71 5.73 28.79
CA LYS A 116 6.21 5.51 30.15
C LYS A 116 7.28 5.91 31.16
N GLY A 117 6.91 6.05 32.43
CA GLY A 117 7.86 6.40 33.50
C GLY A 117 7.83 7.88 33.93
N GLY A 118 6.84 8.66 33.51
CA GLY A 118 6.54 9.97 34.09
C GLY A 118 6.29 9.88 35.61
N GLY A 119 5.69 8.77 36.06
CA GLY A 119 5.51 8.43 37.48
C GLY A 119 6.73 7.79 38.16
N ALA A 120 7.86 7.60 37.46
CA ALA A 120 9.09 6.97 37.96
C ALA A 120 8.91 5.53 38.46
N CYS A 121 8.05 4.75 37.79
CA CYS A 121 7.74 3.35 38.11
C CYS A 121 8.02 2.38 36.94
N HIS A 122 8.66 2.84 35.87
CA HIS A 122 8.71 2.13 34.59
C HIS A 122 9.41 0.78 34.61
N LEU A 123 10.36 0.51 35.53
CA LEU A 123 10.88 -0.85 35.70
C LEU A 123 9.79 -1.83 36.13
N ARG A 124 8.96 -1.46 37.10
CA ARG A 124 7.87 -2.32 37.57
C ARG A 124 6.78 -2.46 36.53
N GLU A 125 6.42 -1.35 35.89
CA GLU A 125 5.47 -1.34 34.76
C GLU A 125 5.94 -2.30 33.66
N LYS A 126 7.23 -2.30 33.30
CA LYS A 126 7.76 -3.18 32.24
C LYS A 126 7.78 -4.64 32.64
N VAL A 127 8.14 -4.94 33.89
CA VAL A 127 8.11 -6.32 34.42
C VAL A 127 6.69 -6.88 34.42
N LEU A 128 5.67 -6.11 34.83
CA LEU A 128 4.29 -6.59 34.80
C LEU A 128 3.74 -6.73 33.38
N ALA A 129 4.10 -5.81 32.48
CA ALA A 129 3.76 -5.92 31.06
C ALA A 129 4.32 -7.22 30.46
N GLU A 130 5.59 -7.55 30.71
CA GLU A 130 6.23 -8.80 30.25
C GLU A 130 5.62 -10.06 30.89
N ALA A 131 5.21 -9.99 32.16
CA ALA A 131 4.54 -11.09 32.86
C ALA A 131 3.08 -11.30 32.41
N SER A 132 2.51 -10.37 31.65
CA SER A 132 1.11 -10.39 31.23
C SER A 132 0.90 -11.13 29.92
N ARG A 133 -0.22 -11.85 29.80
CA ARG A 133 -0.66 -12.42 28.52
C ARG A 133 -1.21 -11.36 27.57
N ARG A 134 -1.68 -10.25 28.14
CA ARG A 134 -2.24 -9.10 27.43
C ARG A 134 -1.84 -7.82 28.16
N PHE A 135 -1.08 -6.96 27.49
CA PHE A 135 -0.71 -5.64 27.98
C PHE A 135 -1.49 -4.56 27.24
N ILE A 136 -2.34 -3.84 27.98
CA ILE A 136 -3.30 -2.88 27.44
C ILE A 136 -2.98 -1.49 27.98
N ILE A 137 -2.86 -0.52 27.07
CA ILE A 137 -2.65 0.88 27.45
C ILE A 137 -3.97 1.65 27.45
N VAL A 138 -4.18 2.48 28.48
CA VAL A 138 -5.31 3.41 28.58
C VAL A 138 -4.84 4.85 28.73
N ALA A 139 -5.33 5.73 27.86
CA ALA A 139 -4.92 7.12 27.83
C ALA A 139 -6.02 8.06 27.33
N ASP A 140 -5.85 9.36 27.56
CA ASP A 140 -6.67 10.38 26.90
C ASP A 140 -6.09 10.73 25.52
N TYR A 141 -6.91 11.32 24.65
CA TYR A 141 -6.57 11.64 23.27
C TYR A 141 -5.26 12.43 23.06
N ARG A 142 -4.79 13.21 24.04
CA ARG A 142 -3.55 14.00 23.91
C ARG A 142 -2.28 13.15 23.94
N LYS A 143 -2.39 11.91 24.41
CA LYS A 143 -1.27 10.96 24.48
C LYS A 143 -1.24 10.03 23.26
N ASN A 144 -2.16 10.24 22.31
CA ASN A 144 -2.33 9.45 21.11
C ASN A 144 -1.54 10.08 19.95
N SER A 145 -0.26 9.79 19.86
CA SER A 145 0.64 10.44 18.92
C SER A 145 0.87 9.63 17.64
N ALA A 146 1.39 10.30 16.62
CA ALA A 146 1.84 9.65 15.39
C ALA A 146 3.25 9.04 15.55
N ILE A 147 4.13 9.77 16.25
CA ILE A 147 5.52 9.41 16.56
C ILE A 147 5.77 9.81 18.02
N LEU A 148 6.56 9.03 18.74
CA LEU A 148 6.94 9.32 20.13
C LEU A 148 7.77 10.61 20.23
N GLY A 149 7.65 11.32 21.36
CA GLY A 149 8.37 12.57 21.63
C GLY A 149 7.64 13.84 21.15
N SER A 150 6.58 13.71 20.35
CA SER A 150 5.82 14.85 19.81
C SER A 150 4.94 15.52 20.87
N SER A 151 4.32 14.73 21.75
CA SER A 151 3.45 15.21 22.83
C SER A 151 4.15 15.18 24.19
N TRP A 152 5.10 14.26 24.40
CA TRP A 152 5.88 14.16 25.63
C TRP A 152 7.25 14.84 25.52
N THR A 153 7.35 16.06 26.06
CA THR A 153 8.57 16.89 25.95
C THR A 153 9.56 16.74 27.10
N GLN A 154 9.23 15.94 28.14
CA GLN A 154 10.13 15.74 29.29
C GLN A 154 11.31 14.81 28.97
N GLY A 155 11.35 14.18 27.80
CA GLY A 155 12.39 13.22 27.42
C GLY A 155 12.12 11.80 27.93
N ILE A 156 12.87 10.84 27.42
CA ILE A 156 12.74 9.43 27.77
C ILE A 156 13.21 9.23 29.22
N PRO A 157 12.35 8.71 30.12
CA PRO A 157 12.77 8.43 31.50
C PRO A 157 13.73 7.23 31.54
N VAL A 158 14.90 7.38 32.17
CA VAL A 158 15.91 6.34 32.31
C VAL A 158 16.18 6.10 33.79
N GLU A 159 15.87 4.91 34.28
CA GLU A 159 16.14 4.50 35.66
C GLU A 159 17.58 4.01 35.78
N VAL A 160 18.33 4.60 36.71
CA VAL A 160 19.79 4.44 36.81
C VAL A 160 20.23 4.22 38.25
N ALA A 161 21.27 3.41 38.44
CA ALA A 161 21.87 3.21 39.74
C ALA A 161 22.38 4.55 40.35
N PRO A 162 22.07 4.87 41.62
CA PRO A 162 22.40 6.18 42.20
C PRO A 162 23.89 6.55 42.23
N PHE A 163 24.81 5.58 42.21
CA PHE A 163 26.25 5.88 42.17
C PHE A 163 26.77 6.11 40.74
N ALA A 164 25.98 5.76 39.72
CA ALA A 164 26.39 5.78 38.30
C ALA A 164 25.76 6.91 37.49
N TYR A 165 24.73 7.61 38.01
CA TYR A 165 23.93 8.57 37.24
C TYR A 165 24.77 9.63 36.49
N ALA A 166 25.78 10.21 37.15
CA ALA A 166 26.61 11.24 36.53
C ALA A 166 27.38 10.72 35.31
N LYS A 167 27.85 9.46 35.36
CA LYS A 167 28.55 8.83 34.24
C LYS A 167 27.57 8.42 33.13
N VAL A 168 26.38 7.96 33.49
CA VAL A 168 25.33 7.61 32.53
C VAL A 168 24.84 8.83 31.77
N MET A 169 24.65 9.99 32.42
CA MET A 169 24.28 11.25 31.73
C MET A 169 25.28 11.59 30.61
N VAL A 170 26.59 11.58 30.92
CA VAL A 170 27.65 11.84 29.92
C VAL A 170 27.63 10.80 28.78
N ASN A 171 27.26 9.55 29.06
CA ASN A 171 27.19 8.53 28.03
C ASN A 171 25.93 8.66 27.17
N LEU A 172 24.80 9.05 27.76
CA LEU A 172 23.55 9.34 27.04
C LEU A 172 23.76 10.49 26.05
N GLU A 173 24.41 11.59 26.49
CA GLU A 173 24.73 12.74 25.64
C GLU A 173 25.73 12.41 24.50
N ARG A 174 26.40 11.25 24.55
CA ARG A 174 27.25 10.75 23.45
C ARG A 174 26.48 9.92 22.44
N ILE A 175 25.26 9.48 22.77
CA ILE A 175 24.38 8.86 21.80
C ILE A 175 23.97 9.98 20.84
N GLU A 176 24.30 9.81 19.56
CA GLU A 176 23.88 10.71 18.50
C GLU A 176 22.38 11.02 18.60
N GLY A 177 22.04 12.31 18.47
CA GLY A 177 20.67 12.81 18.60
C GLY A 177 20.18 13.05 20.04
N CYS A 178 20.97 12.73 21.07
CA CYS A 178 20.65 13.16 22.44
C CYS A 178 20.99 14.64 22.62
N GLU A 179 19.97 15.47 22.83
CA GLU A 179 20.15 16.91 23.03
C GLU A 179 20.53 17.26 24.46
N SER A 180 19.96 16.56 25.44
CA SER A 180 20.31 16.72 26.85
C SER A 180 19.92 15.50 27.70
N ALA A 181 20.69 15.22 28.74
CA ALA A 181 20.32 14.24 29.76
C ALA A 181 20.30 14.94 31.14
N LYS A 182 19.14 14.98 31.81
CA LYS A 182 18.97 15.72 33.07
C LYS A 182 18.50 14.81 34.19
N LEU A 183 19.12 14.90 35.36
CA LEU A 183 18.64 14.21 36.55
C LEU A 183 17.28 14.80 36.98
N ARG A 184 16.25 13.94 37.08
CA ARG A 184 14.90 14.37 37.47
C ARG A 184 14.87 14.72 38.95
N MET A 185 14.49 15.96 39.27
CA MET A 185 14.38 16.44 40.65
C MET A 185 12.97 16.25 41.22
N GLY A 186 12.87 15.91 42.51
CA GLY A 186 11.58 15.74 43.17
C GLY A 186 10.82 17.06 43.32
N LYS A 187 9.51 17.07 43.00
CA LYS A 187 8.64 18.21 43.26
C LYS A 187 8.45 18.36 44.78
N ALA A 188 8.74 19.55 45.32
CA ALA A 188 8.63 19.89 46.75
C ALA A 188 9.48 19.02 47.71
N LYS A 189 10.56 18.40 47.22
CA LYS A 189 11.53 17.64 48.02
C LYS A 189 12.96 18.10 47.69
N ALA A 190 13.86 18.04 48.69
CA ALA A 190 15.27 18.30 48.47
C ALA A 190 15.96 17.02 47.97
N GLY A 191 16.16 16.89 46.65
CA GLY A 191 16.89 15.76 46.05
C GLY A 191 16.27 15.23 44.75
N PRO A 192 16.94 14.27 44.09
CA PRO A 192 16.43 13.60 42.89
C PRO A 192 15.19 12.75 43.19
N VAL A 193 14.42 12.47 42.15
CA VAL A 193 13.37 11.44 42.21
C VAL A 193 14.03 10.09 42.47
N VAL A 194 13.51 9.37 43.46
CA VAL A 194 13.91 8.01 43.80
C VAL A 194 12.76 7.08 43.43
N THR A 195 13.01 6.11 42.56
CA THR A 195 12.02 5.10 42.17
C THR A 195 11.71 4.15 43.32
N ASP A 196 10.63 3.36 43.22
CA ASP A 196 10.31 2.32 44.19
C ASP A 196 11.40 1.23 44.32
N ASN A 197 12.37 1.19 43.40
CA ASN A 197 13.52 0.29 43.41
C ASN A 197 14.80 0.97 43.92
N GLY A 198 14.70 2.19 44.47
CA GLY A 198 15.83 2.93 45.04
C GLY A 198 16.76 3.54 44.00
N CYS A 199 16.35 3.66 42.75
CA CYS A 199 17.16 4.20 41.66
C CYS A 199 16.82 5.66 41.38
N PHE A 200 17.71 6.36 40.66
CA PHE A 200 17.43 7.71 40.18
C PHE A 200 16.82 7.67 38.79
N VAL A 201 16.16 8.75 38.38
CA VAL A 201 15.63 8.91 37.01
C VAL A 201 16.36 10.02 36.29
N ILE A 202 16.85 9.73 35.09
CA ILE A 202 17.39 10.71 34.14
C ILE A 202 16.36 10.89 33.02
N ASP A 203 16.04 12.12 32.71
CA ASP A 203 15.23 12.52 31.57
C ASP A 203 16.15 12.81 30.39
N ALA A 204 16.18 11.89 29.42
CA ALA A 204 17.02 11.97 28.23
C ALA A 204 16.21 12.49 27.04
N GLN A 205 16.49 13.72 26.61
CA GLN A 205 15.87 14.33 25.44
C GLN A 205 16.62 13.90 24.18
N PHE A 206 15.87 13.41 23.21
CA PHE A 206 16.36 13.05 21.88
C PHE A 206 15.59 13.86 20.84
N ASP A 207 16.24 14.15 19.71
CA ASP A 207 15.57 14.74 18.56
C ASP A 207 14.44 13.82 18.05
N GLU A 208 13.43 14.42 17.41
CA GLU A 208 12.25 13.69 16.92
C GLU A 208 12.60 12.61 15.88
N HIS A 209 13.68 12.77 15.10
CA HIS A 209 14.11 11.80 14.10
C HIS A 209 14.58 10.47 14.72
N ARG A 210 15.05 10.47 15.98
CA ARG A 210 15.46 9.25 16.69
C ARG A 210 14.31 8.33 17.06
N PHE A 211 13.07 8.83 17.07
CA PHE A 211 11.88 8.02 17.30
C PHE A 211 11.33 7.37 16.02
N SER A 212 12.03 7.49 14.88
CA SER A 212 11.75 6.69 13.67
C SER A 212 12.02 5.19 13.88
N ASP A 213 12.98 4.86 14.76
CA ASP A 213 13.30 3.50 15.19
C ASP A 213 13.49 3.45 16.72
N PRO A 214 12.36 3.40 17.47
CA PRO A 214 12.38 3.38 18.93
C PRO A 214 13.09 2.14 19.51
N GLU A 215 13.05 1.00 18.82
CA GLU A 215 13.71 -0.24 19.27
C GLU A 215 15.23 -0.12 19.23
N LEU A 216 15.78 0.42 18.14
CA LEU A 216 17.21 0.68 18.06
C LEU A 216 17.66 1.68 19.12
N LEU A 217 16.85 2.72 19.37
CA LEU A 217 17.13 3.69 20.43
C LEU A 217 17.10 3.05 21.82
N LEU A 218 16.08 2.24 22.12
CA LEU A 218 15.96 1.46 23.35
C LEU A 218 17.20 0.58 23.55
N SER A 219 17.61 -0.16 22.53
CA SER A 219 18.79 -1.04 22.56
C SER A 219 20.07 -0.25 22.86
N LYS A 220 20.32 0.86 22.15
CA LYS A 220 21.49 1.72 22.37
C LYS A 220 21.55 2.27 23.79
N ILE A 221 20.42 2.72 24.34
CA ILE A 221 20.35 3.22 25.72
C ILE A 221 20.60 2.06 26.68
N LYS A 222 19.85 0.96 26.56
CA LYS A 222 19.92 -0.20 27.47
C LYS A 222 21.31 -0.84 27.56
N MET A 223 22.13 -0.75 26.50
CA MET A 223 23.52 -1.21 26.49
C MET A 223 24.48 -0.39 27.38
N LEU A 224 24.09 0.79 27.86
CA LEU A 224 24.94 1.59 28.74
C LEU A 224 24.99 1.00 30.16
N THR A 225 26.20 0.81 30.68
CA THR A 225 26.40 0.32 32.05
C THR A 225 25.85 1.29 33.10
N GLY A 226 25.08 0.75 34.05
CA GLY A 226 24.49 1.51 35.17
C GLY A 226 23.01 1.82 35.00
N ILE A 227 22.44 1.57 33.82
CA ILE A 227 21.00 1.66 33.56
C ILE A 227 20.30 0.41 34.08
N MET A 228 19.23 0.62 34.84
CA MET A 228 18.33 -0.43 35.31
C MET A 228 17.23 -0.67 34.28
N GLU A 229 16.52 0.38 33.87
CA GLU A 229 15.45 0.30 32.85
C GLU A 229 15.20 1.64 32.15
N VAL A 230 14.66 1.58 30.94
CA VAL A 230 14.30 2.71 30.10
C VAL A 230 12.78 2.76 29.97
N GLY A 231 12.19 3.94 30.09
CA GLY A 231 10.77 4.22 29.95
C GLY A 231 10.24 4.15 28.52
N LEU A 232 10.89 3.36 27.65
CA LEU A 232 10.49 3.13 26.27
C LEU A 232 10.02 1.67 26.14
N PHE A 233 8.75 1.48 25.81
CA PHE A 233 8.07 0.20 25.71
C PHE A 233 7.82 -0.07 24.24
N CYS A 234 8.64 -0.92 23.62
CA CYS A 234 8.56 -1.27 22.21
C CYS A 234 8.13 -2.72 22.06
N ASP A 235 7.20 -2.98 21.13
CA ASP A 235 6.69 -4.33 20.83
C ASP A 235 6.16 -5.11 22.05
N MET A 236 5.55 -4.40 23.02
CA MET A 236 4.96 -5.02 24.23
C MET A 236 3.43 -4.88 24.29
N THR A 237 2.86 -3.86 23.63
CA THR A 237 1.47 -3.45 23.81
C THR A 237 0.56 -4.19 22.84
N ASP A 238 -0.41 -4.95 23.34
CA ASP A 238 -1.40 -5.63 22.51
C ASP A 238 -2.46 -4.67 21.94
N ALA A 239 -2.89 -3.72 22.76
CA ALA A 239 -3.85 -2.69 22.35
C ALA A 239 -3.75 -1.43 23.19
N ALA A 240 -4.11 -0.28 22.60
CA ALA A 240 -4.21 0.99 23.28
C ALA A 240 -5.58 1.65 23.06
N TYR A 241 -6.15 2.15 24.15
CA TYR A 241 -7.47 2.78 24.23
C TYR A 241 -7.31 4.27 24.51
N PHE A 242 -7.84 5.10 23.62
CA PHE A 242 -7.77 6.56 23.72
C PHE A 242 -9.17 7.14 23.76
N GLY A 243 -9.53 7.78 24.86
CA GLY A 243 -10.81 8.47 24.97
C GLY A 243 -10.74 9.83 24.30
N ASN A 244 -11.68 10.09 23.40
CA ASN A 244 -11.74 11.32 22.61
C ASN A 244 -12.67 12.35 23.23
N VAL A 245 -12.53 13.61 22.79
CA VAL A 245 -13.34 14.74 23.27
C VAL A 245 -14.81 14.61 22.85
N ASP A 246 -15.06 13.98 21.70
CA ASP A 246 -16.40 13.76 21.13
C ASP A 246 -17.19 12.64 21.84
N GLY A 247 -16.58 11.99 22.84
CA GLY A 247 -17.19 10.90 23.60
C GLY A 247 -16.96 9.51 23.02
N THR A 248 -16.20 9.39 21.93
CA THR A 248 -15.80 8.11 21.35
C THR A 248 -14.50 7.57 21.99
N VAL A 249 -14.21 6.29 21.76
CA VAL A 249 -12.92 5.68 22.11
C VAL A 249 -12.25 5.14 20.86
N THR A 250 -11.04 5.61 20.58
CA THR A 250 -10.18 5.03 19.55
C THR A 250 -9.44 3.83 20.14
N ILE A 251 -9.51 2.70 19.46
CA ILE A 251 -8.83 1.46 19.82
C ILE A 251 -7.81 1.17 18.74
N ARG A 252 -6.55 1.01 19.12
CA ARG A 252 -5.48 0.53 18.25
C ARG A 252 -5.03 -0.84 18.73
N ASN A 253 -4.93 -1.81 17.83
CA ASN A 253 -4.42 -3.14 18.14
C ASN A 253 -3.06 -3.37 17.48
N ALA A 254 -2.31 -4.34 18.01
CA ALA A 254 -0.99 -4.71 17.51
C ALA A 254 -0.98 -5.21 16.06
N ASP A 255 -2.11 -5.68 15.54
CA ASP A 255 -2.27 -6.08 14.12
C ASP A 255 -2.44 -4.87 13.15
N GLY A 256 -2.30 -3.64 13.66
CA GLY A 256 -2.45 -2.41 12.89
C GLY A 256 -3.89 -1.99 12.65
N SER A 257 -4.87 -2.74 13.14
CA SER A 257 -6.28 -2.38 13.04
C SER A 257 -6.62 -1.22 13.98
N ILE A 258 -7.41 -0.27 13.47
CA ILE A 258 -7.91 0.87 14.24
C ILE A 258 -9.43 0.82 14.23
N TYR A 259 -10.03 0.78 15.42
CA TYR A 259 -11.47 0.83 15.62
C TYR A 259 -11.89 2.12 16.32
N ALA A 260 -13.11 2.55 16.07
CA ALA A 260 -13.78 3.56 16.88
C ALA A 260 -14.99 2.93 17.57
N LEU A 261 -15.09 3.20 18.86
CA LEU A 261 -16.21 2.81 19.69
C LEU A 261 -17.03 4.07 20.01
N LYS A 262 -18.27 4.14 19.50
CA LYS A 262 -19.18 5.29 19.71
C LYS A 262 -19.82 5.29 21.09
N ARG A 263 -20.10 4.10 21.66
CA ARG A 263 -20.65 3.94 23.03
C ARG A 263 -20.13 2.66 23.70
N SER A 264 -20.01 2.70 25.03
CA SER A 264 -19.63 1.54 25.86
C SER A 264 -20.63 0.39 25.63
N GLY A 265 -20.16 -0.75 25.12
CA GLY A 265 -20.96 -1.96 24.87
C GLY A 265 -21.49 -2.15 23.44
N GLU A 266 -21.21 -1.23 22.51
CA GLU A 266 -21.45 -1.43 21.06
C GLU A 266 -20.28 -2.21 20.41
N GLU A 267 -20.50 -2.85 19.27
CA GLU A 267 -19.40 -3.49 18.54
C GLU A 267 -18.46 -2.42 17.95
N PRO A 268 -17.12 -2.59 18.07
CA PRO A 268 -16.18 -1.64 17.50
C PRO A 268 -16.33 -1.55 15.98
N GLU A 269 -16.57 -0.34 15.45
CA GLU A 269 -16.59 -0.10 14.01
C GLU A 269 -15.13 0.06 13.52
N MET A 270 -14.72 -0.75 12.55
CA MET A 270 -13.38 -0.68 11.96
C MET A 270 -13.25 0.61 11.15
N VAL A 271 -12.33 1.49 11.55
CA VAL A 271 -12.12 2.79 10.92
C VAL A 271 -11.05 2.71 9.84
N LYS A 272 -10.10 1.77 9.95
CA LYS A 272 -9.05 1.58 8.94
C LYS A 272 -8.39 0.20 9.06
N ALA A 273 -8.12 -0.43 7.91
CA ALA A 273 -7.06 -1.44 7.76
C ALA A 273 -5.87 -0.74 7.08
N ALA A 274 -4.67 -0.83 7.64
CA ALA A 274 -3.46 -0.30 7.02
C ALA A 274 -3.01 -1.24 5.89
N GLY A 275 -2.84 -0.68 4.69
CA GLY A 275 -2.33 -1.31 3.49
C GLY A 275 -2.48 -0.36 2.31
N GLU A 276 -1.35 0.07 1.73
CA GLU A 276 -1.26 1.07 0.67
C GLU A 276 -1.72 0.55 -0.70
N PHE A 277 -2.66 1.24 -1.35
CA PHE A 277 -3.14 0.91 -2.71
C PHE A 277 -3.53 2.18 -3.51
N GLU A 278 -3.50 2.09 -4.85
CA GLU A 278 -3.39 3.22 -5.80
C GLU A 278 -4.57 4.20 -5.94
N CYS A 279 -4.29 5.35 -6.56
CA CYS A 279 -5.24 6.38 -6.97
C CYS A 279 -5.19 6.59 -8.50
N GLY A 280 -6.17 7.26 -9.10
CA GLY A 280 -6.21 7.59 -10.53
C GLY A 280 -6.06 9.08 -10.80
N ILE A 281 -5.10 9.49 -11.65
CA ILE A 281 -5.01 10.87 -12.18
C ILE A 281 -5.54 10.89 -13.60
N PHE A 282 -6.37 11.88 -13.92
CA PHE A 282 -6.75 12.20 -15.30
C PHE A 282 -6.83 13.72 -15.49
N ALA A 283 -6.20 14.27 -16.52
CA ALA A 283 -6.31 15.68 -16.87
C ALA A 283 -6.48 15.87 -18.38
N TYR A 284 -7.20 16.92 -18.74
CA TYR A 284 -7.55 17.25 -20.12
C TYR A 284 -7.22 18.71 -20.41
N CYS A 285 -6.34 18.91 -21.39
CA CYS A 285 -5.96 20.22 -21.89
C CYS A 285 -6.29 20.28 -23.38
N SER A 286 -6.95 21.35 -23.81
CA SER A 286 -7.28 21.57 -25.22
C SER A 286 -6.90 22.98 -25.62
N GLN A 287 -6.16 23.12 -26.72
CA GLN A 287 -5.72 24.41 -27.25
C GLN A 287 -6.29 24.62 -28.66
N ASN A 288 -6.87 25.80 -28.90
CA ASN A 288 -7.54 26.15 -30.16
C ASN A 288 -8.62 25.13 -30.60
N VAL A 289 -9.27 24.47 -29.63
CA VAL A 289 -10.39 23.55 -29.85
C VAL A 289 -11.54 24.02 -28.98
N CYS A 290 -12.56 24.61 -29.61
CA CYS A 290 -13.72 25.11 -28.88
C CYS A 290 -14.51 23.96 -28.24
N LYS A 291 -14.58 23.93 -26.90
CA LYS A 291 -15.35 22.97 -26.11
C LYS A 291 -16.23 23.70 -25.11
N ASP A 292 -17.43 23.18 -24.87
CA ASP A 292 -18.25 23.67 -23.76
C ASP A 292 -17.84 23.02 -22.43
N ARG A 293 -18.21 23.66 -21.32
CA ARG A 293 -17.91 23.16 -19.96
C ARG A 293 -18.44 21.75 -19.74
N LYS A 294 -19.63 21.45 -20.27
CA LYS A 294 -20.23 20.11 -20.17
C LYS A 294 -19.34 19.04 -20.77
N TYR A 295 -18.84 19.25 -21.98
CA TYR A 295 -17.95 18.33 -22.66
C TYR A 295 -16.65 18.10 -21.88
N VAL A 296 -16.06 19.17 -21.33
CA VAL A 296 -14.86 19.09 -20.49
C VAL A 296 -15.12 18.22 -19.25
N ILE A 297 -16.21 18.50 -18.53
CA ILE A 297 -16.62 17.74 -17.34
C ILE A 297 -16.88 16.26 -17.69
N ASP A 298 -17.64 16.00 -18.75
CA ASP A 298 -17.95 14.63 -19.19
C ASP A 298 -16.68 13.86 -19.58
N THR A 299 -15.72 14.52 -20.23
CA THR A 299 -14.42 13.94 -20.57
C THR A 299 -13.64 13.55 -19.32
N LEU A 300 -13.57 14.43 -18.31
CA LEU A 300 -12.93 14.13 -17.03
C LEU A 300 -13.61 12.96 -16.32
N LEU A 301 -14.94 12.98 -16.19
CA LEU A 301 -15.69 11.94 -15.50
C LEU A 301 -15.58 10.58 -16.19
N ASN A 302 -15.53 10.56 -17.53
CA ASN A 302 -15.31 9.33 -18.29
C ASN A 302 -13.89 8.80 -18.05
N GLY A 303 -12.87 9.66 -18.13
CA GLY A 303 -11.48 9.31 -17.81
C GLY A 303 -11.34 8.74 -16.39
N LEU A 304 -11.93 9.40 -15.38
CA LEU A 304 -11.95 8.90 -14.00
C LEU A 304 -12.69 7.57 -13.86
N SER A 305 -13.78 7.36 -14.60
CA SER A 305 -14.49 6.07 -14.59
C SER A 305 -13.62 4.93 -15.15
N ARG A 306 -12.69 5.23 -16.08
CA ARG A 306 -11.69 4.26 -16.57
C ARG A 306 -10.60 3.95 -15.55
N LEU A 307 -10.45 4.77 -14.52
CA LEU A 307 -9.45 4.64 -13.45
C LEU A 307 -10.05 4.21 -12.11
N GLU A 308 -11.38 4.04 -12.03
CA GLU A 308 -12.09 3.70 -10.78
C GLU A 308 -11.62 2.35 -10.20
N TYR A 309 -11.17 1.43 -11.04
CA TYR A 309 -10.59 0.15 -10.61
C TYR A 309 -9.28 0.30 -9.82
N ARG A 310 -8.61 1.45 -9.93
CA ARG A 310 -7.41 1.78 -9.16
C ARG A 310 -7.75 2.35 -7.79
N GLY A 311 -8.81 3.15 -7.67
CA GLY A 311 -9.28 3.71 -6.39
C GLY A 311 -10.69 4.28 -6.49
N TYR A 312 -11.51 4.07 -5.45
CA TYR A 312 -12.96 4.34 -5.48
C TYR A 312 -13.55 4.85 -4.15
N ASP A 313 -12.72 5.22 -3.17
CA ASP A 313 -13.21 5.78 -1.90
C ASP A 313 -13.81 7.18 -2.08
N SER A 314 -13.25 7.95 -3.01
CA SER A 314 -13.71 9.29 -3.35
C SER A 314 -13.17 9.77 -4.69
N ALA A 315 -13.78 10.82 -5.24
CA ALA A 315 -13.33 11.43 -6.49
C ALA A 315 -13.55 12.95 -6.49
N GLY A 316 -12.82 13.66 -7.35
CA GLY A 316 -13.04 15.08 -7.59
C GLY A 316 -12.43 15.59 -8.88
N ILE A 317 -12.87 16.78 -9.31
CA ILE A 317 -12.40 17.48 -10.51
C ILE A 317 -12.21 18.97 -10.26
N ALA A 318 -11.32 19.60 -11.03
CA ALA A 318 -11.14 21.04 -11.12
C ALA A 318 -11.25 21.50 -12.58
N VAL A 319 -12.16 22.44 -12.86
CA VAL A 319 -12.45 22.99 -14.19
C VAL A 319 -12.46 24.52 -14.16
N ASP A 320 -12.21 25.15 -15.30
CA ASP A 320 -12.19 26.62 -15.41
C ASP A 320 -13.56 27.24 -15.07
N GLY A 321 -13.50 28.33 -14.31
CA GLY A 321 -14.63 29.13 -13.85
C GLY A 321 -15.20 30.01 -14.96
N ASP A 322 -16.02 30.99 -14.58
CA ASP A 322 -16.62 31.91 -15.55
C ASP A 322 -15.66 33.02 -16.01
N ASP A 323 -14.58 33.26 -15.27
CA ASP A 323 -13.49 34.12 -15.69
C ASP A 323 -12.17 33.33 -15.69
N ASP A 324 -11.17 33.78 -16.45
CA ASP A 324 -9.84 33.14 -16.52
C ASP A 324 -9.08 33.13 -15.17
N LYS A 325 -9.62 33.82 -14.16
CA LYS A 325 -9.10 33.89 -12.80
C LYS A 325 -9.91 33.10 -11.78
N ASP A 326 -10.88 32.32 -12.24
CA ASP A 326 -11.78 31.55 -11.40
C ASP A 326 -11.72 30.07 -11.75
N MET A 327 -12.00 29.21 -10.76
CA MET A 327 -11.93 27.76 -10.91
C MET A 327 -12.94 27.07 -10.01
N TYR A 328 -13.74 26.18 -10.61
CA TYR A 328 -14.68 25.33 -9.90
C TYR A 328 -14.01 24.00 -9.52
N ILE A 329 -14.12 23.64 -8.23
CA ILE A 329 -13.66 22.35 -7.71
C ILE A 329 -14.87 21.57 -7.18
N PHE A 330 -15.08 20.37 -7.70
CA PHE A 330 -16.13 19.44 -7.25
C PHE A 330 -15.49 18.23 -6.59
N LYS A 331 -15.97 17.86 -5.40
CA LYS A 331 -15.40 16.76 -4.60
C LYS A 331 -16.52 15.96 -3.95
N GLN A 332 -16.47 14.64 -4.07
CA GLN A 332 -17.50 13.74 -3.55
C GLN A 332 -16.88 12.45 -3.01
N VAL A 333 -17.41 11.96 -1.88
CA VAL A 333 -17.06 10.64 -1.34
C VAL A 333 -17.87 9.57 -2.06
N GLY A 334 -17.24 8.43 -2.33
CA GLY A 334 -17.79 7.30 -3.08
C GLY A 334 -17.29 7.23 -4.53
N LYS A 335 -17.92 6.34 -5.29
CA LYS A 335 -17.65 6.07 -6.71
C LYS A 335 -17.87 7.31 -7.59
N VAL A 336 -17.27 7.34 -8.79
CA VAL A 336 -17.35 8.45 -9.76
C VAL A 336 -18.81 8.79 -10.16
N LYS A 337 -19.70 7.80 -10.10
CA LYS A 337 -21.15 8.01 -10.30
C LYS A 337 -21.77 9.00 -9.30
N GLU A 338 -21.32 8.98 -8.06
CA GLU A 338 -21.78 9.92 -7.02
C GLU A 338 -21.27 11.33 -7.32
N LEU A 339 -20.02 11.47 -7.76
CA LEU A 339 -19.46 12.75 -8.21
C LEU A 339 -20.25 13.33 -9.40
N ARG A 340 -20.58 12.50 -10.39
CA ARG A 340 -21.42 12.90 -11.53
C ARG A 340 -22.79 13.43 -11.04
N SER A 341 -23.44 12.68 -10.16
CA SER A 341 -24.73 13.06 -9.58
C SER A 341 -24.67 14.35 -8.75
N HIS A 342 -23.52 14.63 -8.12
CA HIS A 342 -23.28 15.87 -7.40
C HIS A 342 -23.13 17.07 -8.35
N ILE A 343 -22.35 16.90 -9.44
CA ILE A 343 -22.14 17.94 -10.45
C ILE A 343 -23.45 18.27 -11.18
N ASP A 344 -24.25 17.27 -11.55
CA ASP A 344 -25.54 17.48 -12.23
C ASP A 344 -26.53 18.34 -11.42
N LYS A 345 -26.37 18.40 -10.09
CA LYS A 345 -27.18 19.21 -9.17
C LYS A 345 -26.58 20.60 -8.91
N ALA A 346 -25.36 20.86 -9.34
CA ALA A 346 -24.68 22.12 -9.09
C ALA A 346 -25.26 23.25 -9.96
N THR A 347 -25.31 24.46 -9.40
CA THR A 347 -25.77 25.66 -10.11
C THR A 347 -24.60 26.29 -10.87
N VAL A 348 -24.24 25.72 -12.03
CA VAL A 348 -23.13 26.18 -12.88
C VAL A 348 -23.58 26.28 -14.34
N ASP A 349 -23.06 27.24 -15.11
CA ASP A 349 -23.32 27.34 -16.54
C ASP A 349 -22.54 26.26 -17.32
N PHE A 350 -23.23 25.19 -17.69
CA PHE A 350 -22.65 24.10 -18.46
C PHE A 350 -22.40 24.44 -19.94
N SER A 351 -22.98 25.54 -20.45
CA SER A 351 -22.94 25.91 -21.87
C SER A 351 -21.80 26.85 -22.24
N LYS A 352 -21.08 27.39 -21.25
CA LYS A 352 -19.92 28.26 -21.46
C LYS A 352 -18.88 27.57 -22.34
N GLN A 353 -18.43 28.27 -23.39
CA GLN A 353 -17.45 27.79 -24.34
C GLN A 353 -16.04 28.29 -24.02
N PHE A 354 -15.07 27.40 -24.20
CA PHE A 354 -13.66 27.66 -24.04
C PHE A 354 -12.95 27.37 -25.35
N ASN A 355 -12.23 28.35 -25.91
CA ASN A 355 -11.34 28.10 -27.04
C ASN A 355 -10.08 27.33 -26.61
N SER A 356 -9.65 27.55 -25.38
CA SER A 356 -8.59 26.80 -24.73
C SER A 356 -8.94 26.62 -23.25
N GLN A 357 -8.59 25.47 -22.68
CA GLN A 357 -8.83 25.17 -21.27
C GLN A 357 -7.85 24.12 -20.77
N ALA A 358 -7.63 24.13 -19.46
CA ALA A 358 -6.87 23.11 -18.76
C ALA A 358 -7.66 22.63 -17.55
N SER A 359 -7.88 21.33 -17.42
CA SER A 359 -8.66 20.77 -16.32
C SER A 359 -8.11 19.43 -15.85
N MET A 360 -8.43 19.06 -14.62
CA MET A 360 -7.89 17.86 -13.98
C MET A 360 -8.91 17.19 -13.07
N GLY A 361 -8.70 15.92 -12.81
CA GLY A 361 -9.52 15.07 -11.98
C GLY A 361 -8.70 13.99 -11.29
N HIS A 362 -9.30 13.42 -10.25
CA HIS A 362 -8.66 12.39 -9.45
C HIS A 362 -9.68 11.41 -8.87
N THR A 363 -9.34 10.13 -8.86
CA THR A 363 -9.98 9.11 -8.01
C THR A 363 -9.01 8.72 -6.91
N ARG A 364 -9.50 8.68 -5.67
CA ARG A 364 -8.67 8.53 -4.48
C ARG A 364 -9.00 7.26 -3.73
N TRP A 365 -7.95 6.53 -3.35
CA TRP A 365 -7.92 5.56 -2.27
C TRP A 365 -7.21 6.19 -1.06
N ALA A 366 -7.85 6.22 0.10
CA ALA A 366 -7.41 7.08 1.19
C ALA A 366 -6.23 6.48 2.01
N THR A 367 -5.00 6.85 1.66
CA THR A 367 -3.79 6.51 2.46
C THR A 367 -3.65 7.38 3.71
N HIS A 368 -3.84 8.70 3.60
CA HIS A 368 -3.81 9.66 4.72
C HIS A 368 -5.16 10.35 4.92
N GLY A 369 -5.64 10.47 6.16
CA GLY A 369 -6.96 11.05 6.46
C GLY A 369 -8.14 10.20 5.99
N GLN A 370 -9.25 10.25 6.73
CA GLN A 370 -10.47 9.50 6.37
C GLN A 370 -11.05 9.98 5.02
N PRO A 371 -11.71 9.10 4.23
CA PRO A 371 -12.47 9.51 3.05
C PRO A 371 -13.51 10.58 3.43
N SER A 372 -13.25 11.82 3.01
CA SER A 372 -14.12 12.96 3.27
C SER A 372 -14.04 13.94 2.10
N PRO A 373 -15.08 14.75 1.83
CA PRO A 373 -15.04 15.73 0.74
C PRO A 373 -13.84 16.68 0.82
N ILE A 374 -13.36 16.95 2.04
CA ILE A 374 -12.21 17.82 2.30
C ILE A 374 -10.92 17.13 1.86
N ASN A 375 -10.76 15.84 2.17
CA ASN A 375 -9.58 15.04 1.82
C ASN A 375 -9.58 14.53 0.37
N CYS A 376 -10.67 14.70 -0.40
CA CYS A 376 -10.65 14.41 -1.83
C CYS A 376 -9.71 15.36 -2.56
N HIS A 377 -9.02 14.85 -3.58
CA HIS A 377 -8.31 15.67 -4.54
C HIS A 377 -9.33 16.26 -5.55
N PRO A 378 -9.03 17.39 -6.22
CA PRO A 378 -7.81 18.20 -6.09
C PRO A 378 -7.70 18.99 -4.78
N HIS A 379 -6.47 19.15 -4.28
CA HIS A 379 -6.16 20.05 -3.17
C HIS A 379 -5.82 21.44 -3.66
N ARG A 380 -6.10 22.45 -2.83
CA ARG A 380 -5.96 23.88 -3.13
C ARG A 380 -4.97 24.57 -2.21
N SER A 381 -4.26 25.58 -2.73
CA SER A 381 -3.33 26.41 -1.94
C SER A 381 -4.03 27.32 -0.94
N ASP A 382 -5.24 27.77 -1.23
CA ASP A 382 -5.97 28.77 -0.44
C ASP A 382 -7.46 28.77 -0.85
N VAL A 383 -8.25 29.61 -0.17
CA VAL A 383 -9.71 29.71 -0.38
C VAL A 383 -10.12 30.22 -1.75
N THR A 384 -9.22 30.91 -2.47
CA THR A 384 -9.43 31.40 -3.85
C THR A 384 -8.87 30.46 -4.91
N ASN A 385 -8.34 29.30 -4.50
CA ASN A 385 -7.86 28.23 -5.39
C ASN A 385 -6.70 28.67 -6.32
N GLU A 386 -5.77 29.53 -5.86
CA GLU A 386 -4.71 30.06 -6.74
C GLU A 386 -3.86 28.99 -7.40
N PHE A 387 -3.51 27.95 -6.64
CA PHE A 387 -2.85 26.73 -7.11
C PHE A 387 -3.67 25.52 -6.68
N SER A 388 -3.78 24.54 -7.57
CA SER A 388 -4.40 23.27 -7.26
C SER A 388 -3.59 22.12 -7.81
N VAL A 389 -3.64 20.99 -7.09
CA VAL A 389 -2.84 19.80 -7.40
C VAL A 389 -3.65 18.52 -7.20
N VAL A 390 -3.44 17.57 -8.10
CA VAL A 390 -3.81 16.16 -7.91
C VAL A 390 -2.53 15.33 -7.80
N HIS A 391 -2.56 14.30 -6.95
CA HIS A 391 -1.37 13.56 -6.54
C HIS A 391 -1.66 12.05 -6.45
N ASN A 392 -0.76 11.25 -6.99
CA ASN A 392 -0.65 9.82 -6.72
C ASN A 392 0.70 9.56 -6.06
N GLY A 393 0.72 8.85 -4.94
CA GLY A 393 1.94 8.55 -4.18
C GLY A 393 1.86 9.05 -2.75
N ILE A 394 3.02 9.15 -2.10
CA ILE A 394 3.18 9.58 -0.70
C ILE A 394 4.36 10.55 -0.61
N ILE A 395 4.11 11.71 0.00
CA ILE A 395 5.18 12.67 0.35
C ILE A 395 5.66 12.37 1.75
N THR A 396 6.88 11.84 1.86
CA THR A 396 7.39 11.30 3.13
C THR A 396 7.76 12.40 4.13
N ASN A 397 8.13 13.59 3.65
CA ASN A 397 8.52 14.75 4.45
C ASN A 397 7.41 15.82 4.60
N TYR A 398 6.14 15.44 4.41
CA TYR A 398 5.02 16.40 4.42
C TYR A 398 4.80 17.07 5.78
N LYS A 399 5.17 16.41 6.89
CA LYS A 399 5.00 16.94 8.25
C LYS A 399 5.94 18.12 8.50
N GLU A 400 7.18 17.99 8.08
CA GLU A 400 8.20 19.02 8.12
C GLU A 400 7.77 20.23 7.27
N LEU A 401 7.32 19.97 6.03
CA LEU A 401 6.81 21.01 5.14
C LEU A 401 5.61 21.74 5.75
N ARG A 402 4.65 21.00 6.31
CA ARG A 402 3.47 21.56 6.96
C ARG A 402 3.84 22.47 8.13
N LEU A 403 4.74 22.02 9.01
CA LEU A 403 5.20 22.81 10.16
C LEU A 403 5.89 24.12 9.73
N VAL A 404 6.71 24.07 8.67
CA VAL A 404 7.36 25.27 8.12
C VAL A 404 6.34 26.23 7.53
N LEU A 405 5.37 25.72 6.74
CA LEU A 405 4.35 26.55 6.08
C LEU A 405 3.35 27.16 7.06
N GLU A 406 2.99 26.43 8.12
CA GLU A 406 2.16 26.93 9.22
C GLU A 406 2.86 28.08 9.96
N LYS A 407 4.18 27.96 10.24
CA LYS A 407 4.99 29.06 10.80
C LYS A 407 5.05 30.28 9.88
N LYS A 408 4.95 30.08 8.57
CA LYS A 408 4.89 31.16 7.56
C LYS A 408 3.46 31.69 7.34
N GLY A 409 2.47 31.22 8.10
CA GLY A 409 1.11 31.75 8.13
C GLY A 409 0.10 31.05 7.22
N HIS A 410 0.49 29.95 6.56
CA HIS A 410 -0.45 29.14 5.78
C HIS A 410 -1.32 28.29 6.71
N LYS A 411 -2.63 28.26 6.46
CA LYS A 411 -3.58 27.41 7.18
C LYS A 411 -3.89 26.15 6.38
N PHE A 412 -3.82 25.01 7.03
CA PHE A 412 -4.18 23.71 6.45
C PHE A 412 -5.63 23.36 6.78
N GLU A 413 -6.31 22.73 5.82
CA GLU A 413 -7.71 22.33 5.89
C GLU A 413 -7.87 20.81 5.95
N THR A 414 -6.83 20.04 5.57
CA THR A 414 -6.91 18.59 5.35
C THR A 414 -5.86 17.85 6.19
N ASP A 415 -6.01 16.52 6.28
CA ASP A 415 -5.03 15.63 6.91
C ASP A 415 -4.11 14.96 5.87
N THR A 416 -4.13 15.46 4.64
CA THR A 416 -3.42 14.86 3.51
C THR A 416 -2.05 15.50 3.32
N ASP A 417 -1.08 14.66 2.97
CA ASP A 417 0.26 15.05 2.54
C ASP A 417 0.22 15.98 1.31
N THR A 418 -0.71 15.71 0.38
CA THR A 418 -0.90 16.49 -0.85
C THR A 418 -1.21 17.98 -0.60
N GLU A 419 -1.90 18.36 0.48
CA GLU A 419 -2.18 19.78 0.75
C GLU A 419 -0.89 20.58 0.97
N ALA A 420 0.13 19.97 1.60
CA ALA A 420 1.42 20.63 1.83
C ALA A 420 2.08 21.06 0.51
N VAL A 421 1.92 20.26 -0.55
CA VAL A 421 2.44 20.55 -1.88
C VAL A 421 1.75 21.75 -2.51
N ALA A 422 0.40 21.84 -2.38
CA ALA A 422 -0.35 22.99 -2.88
C ALA A 422 0.03 24.29 -2.14
N LYS A 423 0.16 24.22 -0.81
CA LYS A 423 0.60 25.36 0.01
C LYS A 423 2.03 25.77 -0.31
N LEU A 424 2.93 24.81 -0.52
CA LEU A 424 4.32 25.07 -0.86
C LEU A 424 4.46 25.78 -2.21
N ALA A 425 3.68 25.38 -3.22
CA ALA A 425 3.64 26.07 -4.51
C ALA A 425 3.27 27.55 -4.35
N LYS A 426 2.25 27.86 -3.54
CA LYS A 426 1.88 29.23 -3.24
C LYS A 426 2.96 29.98 -2.47
N PHE A 427 3.53 29.37 -1.43
CA PHE A 427 4.59 29.97 -0.62
C PHE A 427 5.80 30.39 -1.48
N ILE A 428 6.25 29.50 -2.37
CA ILE A 428 7.38 29.78 -3.26
C ILE A 428 7.02 30.89 -4.26
N PHE A 429 5.81 30.86 -4.83
CA PHE A 429 5.34 31.91 -5.74
C PHE A 429 5.29 33.29 -5.07
N ASP A 430 4.73 33.36 -3.87
CA ASP A 430 4.61 34.62 -3.11
C ASP A 430 5.98 35.13 -2.62
N SER A 431 6.90 34.23 -2.29
CA SER A 431 8.22 34.57 -1.74
C SER A 431 9.25 34.96 -2.81
N ASN A 432 9.07 34.50 -4.06
CA ASN A 432 10.03 34.71 -5.15
C ASN A 432 9.41 35.44 -6.35
N PRO A 433 9.37 36.78 -6.34
CA PRO A 433 8.83 37.58 -7.46
C PRO A 433 9.66 37.47 -8.76
N LYS A 434 10.77 36.74 -8.75
CA LYS A 434 11.60 36.45 -9.94
C LYS A 434 11.14 35.20 -10.71
N ILE A 435 10.28 34.36 -10.15
CA ILE A 435 9.76 33.18 -10.85
C ILE A 435 8.74 33.66 -11.88
N ALA A 436 9.14 33.65 -13.15
CA ALA A 436 8.35 34.19 -14.26
C ALA A 436 7.48 33.13 -14.94
N ASP A 437 7.79 31.84 -14.76
CA ASP A 437 7.20 30.73 -15.49
C ASP A 437 6.80 29.55 -14.58
N PHE A 438 5.73 28.86 -14.96
CA PHE A 438 5.14 27.78 -14.18
C PHE A 438 6.09 26.58 -13.95
N PRO A 439 6.92 26.14 -14.93
CA PRO A 439 7.84 25.03 -14.73
C PRO A 439 8.92 25.31 -13.67
N THR A 440 9.42 26.54 -13.59
CA THR A 440 10.42 26.92 -12.59
C THR A 440 9.86 26.87 -11.18
N LEU A 441 8.59 27.27 -11.01
CA LEU A 441 7.87 27.12 -9.75
C LEU A 441 7.81 25.64 -9.33
N VAL A 442 7.31 24.78 -10.21
CA VAL A 442 7.13 23.35 -9.89
C VAL A 442 8.47 22.63 -9.70
N LYS A 443 9.52 23.00 -10.45
CA LYS A 443 10.89 22.53 -10.21
C LYS A 443 11.35 22.86 -8.78
N SER A 444 11.06 24.07 -8.31
CA SER A 444 11.42 24.50 -6.96
C SER A 444 10.62 23.74 -5.90
N VAL A 445 9.34 23.47 -6.15
CA VAL A 445 8.51 22.60 -5.30
C VAL A 445 9.11 21.20 -5.22
N CYS A 446 9.34 20.53 -6.36
CA CYS A 446 9.82 19.14 -6.41
C CYS A 446 11.21 18.92 -5.80
N LYS A 447 12.03 19.98 -5.63
CA LYS A 447 13.32 19.91 -4.92
C LYS A 447 13.16 19.72 -3.42
N GLU A 448 12.09 20.25 -2.84
CA GLU A 448 11.81 20.18 -1.41
C GLU A 448 10.98 18.93 -1.03
N LEU A 449 10.55 18.14 -2.02
CA LEU A 449 9.73 16.95 -1.80
C LEU A 449 10.56 15.67 -1.74
N GLU A 450 10.28 14.86 -0.72
CA GLU A 450 10.77 13.49 -0.59
C GLU A 450 9.61 12.49 -0.75
N GLY A 451 9.94 11.28 -1.21
CA GLY A 451 8.97 10.21 -1.46
C GLY A 451 8.74 9.92 -2.94
N ALA A 452 7.64 9.20 -3.21
CA ALA A 452 7.22 8.82 -4.55
C ALA A 452 5.93 9.55 -4.90
N PHE A 453 5.87 10.19 -6.06
CA PHE A 453 4.75 11.02 -6.47
C PHE A 453 4.57 11.10 -7.99
N ALA A 454 3.34 11.31 -8.43
CA ALA A 454 2.98 11.88 -9.71
C ALA A 454 1.98 13.01 -9.46
N PHE A 455 2.28 14.19 -10.00
CA PHE A 455 1.47 15.40 -9.82
C PHE A 455 0.97 15.94 -11.15
N VAL A 456 -0.22 16.54 -11.12
CA VAL A 456 -0.65 17.51 -12.12
C VAL A 456 -1.02 18.80 -11.40
N PHE A 457 -0.32 19.89 -11.76
CA PHE A 457 -0.52 21.23 -11.23
C PHE A 457 -1.33 22.09 -12.20
N LYS A 458 -2.25 22.88 -11.63
CA LYS A 458 -3.02 23.92 -12.32
C LYS A 458 -3.01 25.20 -11.47
N SER A 459 -3.03 26.36 -12.12
CA SER A 459 -3.08 27.66 -11.43
C SER A 459 -3.86 28.71 -12.22
N VAL A 460 -4.53 29.62 -11.50
CA VAL A 460 -5.17 30.80 -12.09
C VAL A 460 -4.17 31.87 -12.56
N HIS A 461 -2.92 31.82 -12.06
CA HIS A 461 -1.84 32.72 -12.50
C HIS A 461 -1.24 32.30 -13.84
N PHE A 462 -1.42 31.02 -14.20
CA PHE A 462 -0.93 30.41 -15.44
C PHE A 462 -2.11 29.75 -16.19
N PRO A 463 -3.07 30.55 -16.71
CA PRO A 463 -4.28 30.02 -17.32
C PRO A 463 -3.96 29.19 -18.58
N ASN A 464 -4.75 28.15 -18.82
CA ASN A 464 -4.57 27.21 -19.94
C ASN A 464 -3.22 26.45 -19.93
N GLN A 465 -2.58 26.33 -18.77
CA GLN A 465 -1.32 25.59 -18.61
C GLN A 465 -1.47 24.45 -17.61
N LEU A 466 -0.76 23.36 -17.86
CA LEU A 466 -0.56 22.27 -16.91
C LEU A 466 0.93 21.99 -16.75
N VAL A 467 1.36 21.69 -15.52
CA VAL A 467 2.68 21.14 -15.26
C VAL A 467 2.53 19.80 -14.57
N ILE A 468 3.17 18.78 -15.14
CA ILE A 468 3.15 17.40 -14.68
C ILE A 468 4.53 17.07 -14.16
N ALA A 469 4.63 16.50 -12.96
CA ALA A 469 5.90 16.06 -12.40
C ALA A 469 5.77 14.62 -11.90
N ARG A 470 6.80 13.79 -12.10
CA ARG A 470 6.80 12.41 -11.58
C ARG A 470 8.12 11.99 -10.97
N ARG A 471 8.03 11.12 -9.97
CA ARG A 471 9.12 10.37 -9.35
C ARG A 471 8.52 9.12 -8.71
N GLY A 472 8.73 7.93 -9.27
CA GLY A 472 8.27 6.68 -8.66
C GLY A 472 6.77 6.35 -8.80
N SER A 473 5.93 7.23 -9.37
CA SER A 473 4.54 6.91 -9.74
C SER A 473 4.32 7.11 -11.25
N PRO A 474 3.58 6.22 -11.93
CA PRO A 474 3.37 6.30 -13.38
C PRO A 474 2.48 7.49 -13.78
N VAL A 475 2.85 8.13 -14.87
CA VAL A 475 2.03 9.09 -15.61
C VAL A 475 2.47 9.14 -17.07
N LEU A 476 1.50 9.28 -17.96
CA LEU A 476 1.69 9.35 -19.41
C LEU A 476 0.82 10.45 -20.03
N ILE A 477 1.23 10.91 -21.21
CA ILE A 477 0.58 12.00 -21.94
C ILE A 477 0.15 11.49 -23.31
N GLY A 478 -1.15 11.45 -23.56
CA GLY A 478 -1.77 11.21 -24.86
C GLY A 478 -1.87 12.48 -25.68
N VAL A 479 -1.57 12.39 -26.97
CA VAL A 479 -1.63 13.53 -27.89
C VAL A 479 -2.63 13.25 -29.03
N LYS A 480 -3.58 14.16 -29.21
CA LYS A 480 -4.57 14.12 -30.29
C LYS A 480 -4.54 15.43 -31.08
N THR A 481 -4.29 15.31 -32.38
CA THR A 481 -4.29 16.41 -33.33
C THR A 481 -4.55 15.83 -34.72
N ASP A 482 -5.28 16.59 -35.54
CA ASP A 482 -5.57 16.27 -36.94
C ASP A 482 -4.37 16.56 -37.85
N GLN A 483 -3.36 17.28 -37.35
CA GLN A 483 -2.15 17.59 -38.11
C GLN A 483 -1.07 16.51 -37.95
N LYS A 484 -0.21 16.41 -38.96
CA LYS A 484 0.98 15.57 -38.88
C LYS A 484 1.99 16.18 -37.91
N LEU A 485 2.39 15.39 -36.92
CA LEU A 485 3.48 15.74 -36.01
C LEU A 485 4.80 15.74 -36.79
N LYS A 486 5.67 16.73 -36.55
CA LYS A 486 6.98 16.84 -37.22
C LYS A 486 7.99 15.82 -36.70
N THR A 487 7.85 15.40 -35.44
CA THR A 487 8.72 14.44 -34.78
C THR A 487 7.87 13.49 -33.94
N ASP A 488 8.32 12.24 -33.85
CA ASP A 488 7.71 11.22 -32.97
C ASP A 488 8.44 11.16 -31.62
N PHE A 489 9.09 12.25 -31.23
CA PHE A 489 9.83 12.35 -29.99
C PHE A 489 9.96 13.80 -29.49
N VAL A 490 10.23 13.93 -28.20
CA VAL A 490 10.42 15.19 -27.47
C VAL A 490 11.79 15.20 -26.81
N ASP A 491 12.56 16.26 -27.01
CA ASP A 491 13.86 16.46 -26.36
C ASP A 491 13.67 16.86 -24.89
N VAL A 492 14.48 16.29 -24.00
CA VAL A 492 14.46 16.62 -22.57
C VAL A 492 15.43 17.77 -22.29
N GLU A 493 14.91 18.88 -21.77
CA GLU A 493 15.68 20.07 -21.44
C GLU A 493 16.33 19.96 -20.05
N ILE A 494 17.62 20.29 -19.97
CA ILE A 494 18.39 20.31 -18.72
C ILE A 494 18.73 21.76 -18.37
N PRO A 495 18.30 22.29 -17.20
CA PRO A 495 18.68 23.63 -16.76
C PRO A 495 20.18 23.73 -16.42
N ALA A 496 20.76 24.93 -16.55
CA ALA A 496 22.11 25.23 -16.04
C ALA A 496 22.06 25.36 -14.51
N GLU A 497 23.08 24.86 -13.80
CA GLU A 497 23.11 24.70 -12.33
C GLU A 497 22.83 25.98 -11.51
N ASP A 498 23.00 27.18 -12.09
CA ASP A 498 22.90 28.47 -11.39
C ASP A 498 21.52 29.19 -11.49
N ALA A 499 20.47 28.56 -12.03
CA ALA A 499 19.22 29.27 -12.40
C ALA A 499 17.96 28.96 -11.58
N ILE A 500 17.99 28.00 -10.63
CA ILE A 500 16.80 27.58 -9.89
C ILE A 500 16.89 28.07 -8.43
N PRO A 501 16.03 28.99 -7.97
CA PRO A 501 16.06 29.49 -6.60
C PRO A 501 15.75 28.37 -5.60
N ALA A 502 16.51 28.30 -4.49
CA ALA A 502 16.12 27.47 -3.34
C ALA A 502 14.92 28.12 -2.62
N ALA A 503 13.98 27.31 -2.11
CA ALA A 503 12.75 27.82 -1.51
C ALA A 503 12.97 28.66 -0.22
N PHE A 504 14.13 28.49 0.43
CA PHE A 504 14.42 29.06 1.75
C PHE A 504 15.71 29.89 1.86
N GLU A 505 16.31 30.31 0.74
CA GLU A 505 17.47 31.21 0.80
C GLU A 505 17.05 32.64 1.20
N GLU A 506 17.52 33.09 2.38
CA GLU A 506 17.43 34.50 2.77
C GLU A 506 18.36 35.35 1.90
N SER A 507 17.85 36.51 1.48
CA SER A 507 18.54 37.52 0.66
C SER A 507 20.03 37.71 1.01
N PRO A 508 20.95 37.82 0.02
CA PRO A 508 22.36 37.98 0.34
C PRO A 508 22.66 39.41 0.78
N THR A 509 22.88 39.60 2.08
CA THR A 509 23.73 40.70 2.57
C THR A 509 25.18 40.32 2.30
N GLY A 510 25.73 40.78 1.17
CA GLY A 510 27.12 40.52 0.83
C GLY A 510 27.57 41.30 -0.40
N SER A 511 28.14 42.48 -0.18
CA SER A 511 28.82 43.30 -1.19
C SER A 511 29.88 42.49 -1.93
N SER A 512 29.70 42.27 -3.23
CA SER A 512 30.81 42.05 -4.16
C SER A 512 30.65 42.97 -5.37
N LEU A 513 31.35 44.09 -5.30
CA LEU A 513 31.66 44.96 -6.42
C LEU A 513 32.52 44.17 -7.41
N LEU A 514 31.98 43.80 -8.58
CA LEU A 514 32.71 43.76 -9.85
C LEU A 514 31.69 43.66 -11.00
N THR A 515 31.45 44.81 -11.63
CA THR A 515 30.69 44.97 -12.87
C THR A 515 31.41 44.29 -14.04
N ALA A 516 30.74 43.39 -14.75
CA ALA A 516 31.10 42.98 -16.11
C ALA A 516 29.89 43.16 -17.04
N SER A 517 30.13 43.86 -18.15
CA SER A 517 29.16 44.30 -19.15
C SER A 517 28.49 43.15 -19.92
N PRO A 518 27.29 43.35 -20.51
CA PRO A 518 26.53 42.29 -21.16
C PRO A 518 27.08 42.00 -22.56
N GLN A 519 27.72 40.83 -22.74
CA GLN A 519 27.93 40.27 -24.07
C GLN A 519 26.71 39.42 -24.45
N HIS A 520 25.92 39.93 -25.39
CA HIS A 520 24.96 39.16 -26.18
C HIS A 520 25.66 37.94 -26.79
N GLN A 521 25.54 36.76 -26.17
CA GLN A 521 25.76 35.50 -26.85
C GLN A 521 24.39 34.91 -27.21
N LEU A 522 24.05 35.06 -28.48
CA LEU A 522 22.97 34.35 -29.16
C LEU A 522 23.09 32.84 -28.91
N ARG A 523 22.30 32.30 -27.98
CA ARG A 523 22.05 30.86 -27.92
C ARG A 523 20.92 30.50 -28.89
N ARG A 524 21.31 29.89 -30.01
CA ARG A 524 20.42 29.07 -30.84
C ARG A 524 20.46 27.64 -30.32
N SER A 525 19.55 27.31 -29.42
CA SER A 525 18.99 25.96 -29.31
C SER A 525 17.49 26.14 -29.40
N GLN A 526 16.96 26.20 -30.62
CA GLN A 526 15.53 26.07 -30.82
C GLN A 526 15.19 24.63 -30.44
N SER A 527 14.65 24.45 -29.23
CA SER A 527 14.02 23.21 -28.80
C SER A 527 13.02 22.80 -29.88
N ARG A 528 13.07 21.55 -30.34
CA ARG A 528 12.04 21.00 -31.24
C ARG A 528 10.83 20.61 -30.39
N ALA A 529 10.21 21.62 -29.79
CA ALA A 529 8.86 21.53 -29.27
C ALA A 529 7.91 21.13 -30.41
N PHE A 530 6.72 20.61 -30.07
CA PHE A 530 5.67 20.19 -30.99
C PHE A 530 5.28 21.31 -31.98
N LEU A 531 6.08 21.55 -33.01
CA LEU A 531 5.71 22.47 -34.07
C LEU A 531 4.87 21.66 -35.06
N THR A 532 3.55 21.78 -34.98
CA THR A 532 2.73 21.77 -36.20
C THR A 532 3.21 22.91 -37.12
N ASN A 533 2.69 23.09 -38.33
CA ASN A 533 3.38 23.89 -39.37
C ASN A 533 3.52 25.40 -39.06
N GLY A 534 4.45 25.81 -38.19
CA GLY A 534 4.97 27.19 -38.06
C GLY A 534 3.94 28.26 -37.67
N GLN A 535 2.72 27.88 -37.29
CA GLN A 535 1.69 28.78 -36.79
C GLN A 535 1.21 28.24 -35.43
N SER A 536 1.33 29.05 -34.36
CA SER A 536 0.98 28.70 -32.97
C SER A 536 -0.54 28.60 -32.72
N THR A 537 -1.32 28.25 -33.75
CA THR A 537 -2.79 28.35 -33.78
C THR A 537 -3.47 27.02 -34.11
N ASP A 538 -2.72 25.92 -34.16
CA ASP A 538 -3.26 24.64 -34.58
C ASP A 538 -4.05 23.96 -33.44
N PRO A 539 -5.16 23.26 -33.77
CA PRO A 539 -5.98 22.55 -32.80
C PRO A 539 -5.25 21.32 -32.27
N ILE A 540 -5.08 21.25 -30.95
CA ILE A 540 -4.44 20.12 -30.27
C ILE A 540 -5.09 19.84 -28.91
N GLU A 541 -5.19 18.55 -28.58
CA GLU A 541 -5.74 18.06 -27.33
C GLU A 541 -4.69 17.13 -26.66
N TYR A 542 -4.47 17.35 -25.37
CA TYR A 542 -3.59 16.56 -24.51
C TYR A 542 -4.41 15.89 -23.41
N PHE A 543 -4.13 14.61 -23.19
CA PHE A 543 -4.77 13.77 -22.16
C PHE A 543 -3.69 13.23 -21.25
N ILE A 544 -3.68 13.63 -19.99
CA ILE A 544 -2.69 13.16 -19.02
C ILE A 544 -3.38 12.12 -18.15
N ALA A 545 -2.76 10.96 -17.96
CA ALA A 545 -3.32 9.94 -17.08
C ALA A 545 -2.24 9.15 -16.37
N SER A 546 -2.59 8.58 -15.21
CA SER A 546 -1.75 7.59 -14.53
C SER A 546 -1.81 6.20 -15.17
N ASP A 547 -2.82 5.94 -16.02
CA ASP A 547 -2.98 4.69 -16.76
C ASP A 547 -3.49 4.91 -18.19
N ALA A 548 -3.04 4.07 -19.12
CA ALA A 548 -3.41 4.16 -20.54
C ALA A 548 -4.91 3.90 -20.81
N SER A 549 -5.62 3.21 -19.92
CA SER A 549 -7.06 2.91 -20.05
C SER A 549 -7.91 4.18 -20.18
N ALA A 550 -7.49 5.28 -19.57
CA ALA A 550 -8.20 6.56 -19.63
C ALA A 550 -7.90 7.37 -20.89
N ILE A 551 -6.82 7.03 -21.63
CA ILE A 551 -6.38 7.78 -22.82
C ILE A 551 -6.83 7.11 -24.11
N VAL A 552 -6.89 5.77 -24.13
CA VAL A 552 -7.07 4.97 -25.36
C VAL A 552 -8.36 5.29 -26.13
N GLU A 553 -9.41 5.77 -25.45
CA GLU A 553 -10.65 6.19 -26.11
C GLU A 553 -10.52 7.51 -26.89
N HIS A 554 -9.49 8.30 -26.59
CA HIS A 554 -9.22 9.59 -27.22
C HIS A 554 -8.09 9.50 -28.24
N THR A 555 -7.00 8.79 -27.92
CA THR A 555 -5.82 8.65 -28.79
C THR A 555 -5.00 7.41 -28.43
N LYS A 556 -4.36 6.82 -29.44
CA LYS A 556 -3.37 5.75 -29.25
C LYS A 556 -1.94 6.26 -29.15
N ARG A 557 -1.70 7.54 -29.47
CA ARG A 557 -0.35 8.13 -29.40
C ARG A 557 -0.09 8.64 -27.99
N VAL A 558 0.84 8.00 -27.30
CA VAL A 558 1.18 8.34 -25.91
C VAL A 558 2.67 8.53 -25.73
N LEU A 559 3.02 9.34 -24.73
CA LEU A 559 4.38 9.56 -24.28
C LEU A 559 4.45 9.21 -22.80
N TYR A 560 5.32 8.28 -22.43
CA TYR A 560 5.60 7.94 -21.04
C TYR A 560 6.64 8.91 -20.48
N LEU A 561 6.31 9.56 -19.37
CA LEU A 561 7.31 10.32 -18.62
C LEU A 561 8.24 9.34 -17.88
N GLU A 562 9.44 9.74 -17.48
CA GLU A 562 10.31 9.01 -16.55
C GLU A 562 10.53 9.82 -15.27
N ASP A 563 11.16 9.20 -14.28
CA ASP A 563 11.39 9.84 -12.99
C ASP A 563 12.22 11.13 -13.14
N ASP A 564 11.85 12.15 -12.38
CA ASP A 564 12.36 13.53 -12.42
C ASP A 564 12.05 14.32 -13.69
N ASP A 565 11.22 13.78 -14.60
CA ASP A 565 10.66 14.56 -15.70
C ASP A 565 9.58 15.51 -15.18
N ILE A 566 9.64 16.75 -15.69
CA ILE A 566 8.67 17.81 -15.48
C ILE A 566 8.18 18.24 -16.86
N ALA A 567 6.98 17.81 -17.22
CA ALA A 567 6.33 18.15 -18.47
C ALA A 567 5.48 19.43 -18.31
N HIS A 568 5.63 20.36 -19.24
CA HIS A 568 4.90 21.62 -19.29
C HIS A 568 4.10 21.70 -20.58
N ILE A 569 2.80 21.91 -20.45
CA ILE A 569 1.89 22.12 -21.58
C ILE A 569 1.45 23.58 -21.55
N HIS A 570 1.81 24.34 -22.57
CA HIS A 570 1.37 25.72 -22.77
C HIS A 570 1.31 26.06 -24.26
N ASP A 571 0.37 26.93 -24.65
CA ASP A 571 0.23 27.42 -26.04
C ASP A 571 0.16 26.32 -27.12
N GLY A 572 -0.31 25.12 -26.74
CA GLY A 572 -0.41 23.96 -27.63
C GLY A 572 0.91 23.22 -27.84
N GLU A 573 1.97 23.58 -27.12
CA GLU A 573 3.26 22.91 -27.10
C GLU A 573 3.43 22.08 -25.82
N LEU A 574 4.17 20.97 -25.93
CA LEU A 574 4.60 20.14 -24.81
C LEU A 574 6.13 20.17 -24.73
N HIS A 575 6.64 20.66 -23.61
CA HIS A 575 8.06 20.73 -23.26
C HIS A 575 8.34 19.80 -22.09
N ILE A 576 9.48 19.12 -22.08
CA ILE A 576 9.88 18.24 -20.98
C ILE A 576 11.20 18.73 -20.43
N HIS A 577 11.24 19.02 -19.14
CA HIS A 577 12.45 19.42 -18.42
C HIS A 577 12.84 18.34 -17.41
N ARG A 578 14.11 18.29 -17.01
CA ARG A 578 14.58 17.40 -15.93
C ARG A 578 15.19 18.17 -14.76
N LEU A 579 14.98 17.66 -13.55
CA LEU A 579 15.46 18.29 -12.31
C LEU A 579 16.98 18.15 -12.08
N ASN A 580 17.54 16.96 -12.33
CA ASN A 580 18.94 16.62 -12.01
C ASN A 580 19.69 15.97 -13.20
N ARG A 581 21.02 16.19 -13.25
CA ARG A 581 21.95 15.63 -14.25
C ARG A 581 22.63 14.33 -13.81
N ALA A 582 22.41 13.89 -12.57
CA ALA A 582 23.28 12.93 -11.88
C ALA A 582 23.27 11.49 -12.45
N ASN A 583 22.24 11.10 -13.22
CA ASN A 583 22.15 9.77 -13.83
C ASN A 583 22.39 9.82 -15.34
N ASP A 584 23.67 9.74 -15.73
CA ASP A 584 24.19 9.77 -17.12
C ASP A 584 23.75 8.58 -18.02
N LYS A 585 22.78 7.76 -17.56
CA LYS A 585 22.24 6.57 -18.26
C LYS A 585 20.83 6.74 -18.82
N THR A 586 20.10 7.80 -18.43
CA THR A 586 18.71 8.03 -18.89
C THR A 586 18.66 8.75 -20.24
N SER A 587 17.76 8.30 -21.13
CA SER A 587 17.59 8.88 -22.47
C SER A 587 17.35 10.39 -22.42
N SER A 588 17.97 11.14 -23.34
CA SER A 588 17.76 12.58 -23.54
C SER A 588 16.50 12.90 -24.33
N VAL A 589 15.75 11.86 -24.72
CA VAL A 589 14.59 11.93 -25.60
C VAL A 589 13.46 11.05 -25.07
N ARG A 590 12.21 11.50 -25.24
CA ARG A 590 10.99 10.73 -24.99
C ARG A 590 10.29 10.43 -26.31
N SER A 591 10.17 9.15 -26.65
CA SER A 591 9.45 8.72 -27.86
C SER A 591 7.95 8.71 -27.65
N ILE A 592 7.22 9.07 -28.70
CA ILE A 592 5.79 8.84 -28.80
C ILE A 592 5.59 7.40 -29.26
N GLU A 593 4.91 6.63 -28.42
CA GLU A 593 4.57 5.25 -28.67
C GLU A 593 3.12 5.16 -29.14
N THR A 594 2.83 4.14 -29.95
CA THR A 594 1.45 3.80 -30.32
C THR A 594 0.99 2.65 -29.44
N LEU A 595 -0.04 2.90 -28.63
CA LEU A 595 -0.69 1.88 -27.83
C LEU A 595 -1.32 0.83 -28.75
N GLU A 596 -1.02 -0.43 -28.46
CA GLU A 596 -1.65 -1.59 -29.10
C GLU A 596 -3.01 -1.94 -28.48
N ILE A 597 -3.36 -1.30 -27.35
CA ILE A 597 -4.61 -1.54 -26.62
C ILE A 597 -5.80 -1.05 -27.44
N GLU A 598 -6.84 -1.88 -27.50
CA GLU A 598 -8.13 -1.52 -28.11
C GLU A 598 -9.18 -1.19 -27.04
N ILE A 599 -10.09 -0.25 -27.34
CA ILE A 599 -11.15 0.16 -26.42
C ILE A 599 -12.01 -1.04 -25.98
N ALA A 600 -12.25 -2.00 -26.88
CA ALA A 600 -13.03 -3.20 -26.57
C ALA A 600 -12.40 -4.05 -25.44
N GLU A 601 -11.08 -4.01 -25.27
CA GLU A 601 -10.36 -4.77 -24.26
C GLU A 601 -10.59 -4.22 -22.84
N ILE A 602 -10.88 -2.93 -22.71
CA ILE A 602 -11.17 -2.26 -21.42
C ILE A 602 -12.68 -2.06 -21.17
N MET A 603 -13.54 -2.63 -22.02
CA MET A 603 -15.01 -2.59 -21.88
C MET A 603 -15.55 -3.94 -21.41
N LYS A 604 -16.62 -3.95 -20.61
CA LYS A 604 -17.27 -5.21 -20.16
C LYS A 604 -17.92 -6.00 -21.31
N GLY A 605 -18.32 -5.33 -22.39
CA GLY A 605 -19.01 -5.97 -23.52
C GLY A 605 -20.36 -6.56 -23.10
N SER A 606 -20.58 -7.84 -23.39
CA SER A 606 -21.80 -8.57 -23.02
C SER A 606 -21.79 -9.14 -21.59
N PHE A 607 -20.71 -8.94 -20.83
CA PHE A 607 -20.56 -9.45 -19.47
C PHE A 607 -21.00 -8.41 -18.43
N GLU A 608 -21.44 -8.89 -17.26
CA GLU A 608 -21.86 -8.00 -16.16
C GLU A 608 -20.66 -7.43 -15.39
N HIS A 609 -19.57 -8.20 -15.32
CA HIS A 609 -18.37 -7.89 -14.55
C HIS A 609 -17.10 -8.09 -15.38
N PHE A 610 -16.06 -7.31 -15.10
CA PHE A 610 -14.75 -7.48 -15.72
C PHE A 610 -14.13 -8.83 -15.35
N MET A 611 -14.21 -9.24 -14.08
CA MET A 611 -13.71 -10.55 -13.67
C MET A 611 -14.37 -11.69 -14.48
N GLN A 612 -15.68 -11.61 -14.73
CA GLN A 612 -16.38 -12.59 -15.56
C GLN A 612 -15.84 -12.58 -16.99
N LYS A 613 -15.79 -11.41 -17.63
CA LYS A 613 -15.22 -11.26 -18.98
C LYS A 613 -13.82 -11.88 -19.06
N GLU A 614 -12.95 -11.53 -18.12
CA GLU A 614 -11.54 -11.93 -18.11
C GLU A 614 -11.36 -13.44 -17.90
N ILE A 615 -12.23 -14.08 -17.11
CA ILE A 615 -12.26 -15.55 -17.00
C ILE A 615 -12.63 -16.19 -18.35
N TYR A 616 -13.64 -15.64 -19.03
CA TYR A 616 -14.13 -16.15 -20.31
C TYR A 616 -13.20 -15.84 -21.50
N GLU A 617 -12.36 -14.82 -21.40
CA GLU A 617 -11.31 -14.47 -22.38
C GLU A 617 -10.02 -15.30 -22.23
N GLN A 618 -9.94 -16.22 -21.27
CA GLN A 618 -8.76 -17.06 -21.09
C GLN A 618 -8.35 -17.87 -22.32
N PRO A 619 -9.27 -18.46 -23.12
CA PRO A 619 -8.87 -19.14 -24.35
C PRO A 619 -8.12 -18.23 -25.34
N GLU A 620 -8.59 -17.00 -25.51
CA GLU A 620 -8.01 -16.01 -26.43
C GLU A 620 -6.71 -15.42 -25.87
N SER A 621 -6.66 -15.07 -24.59
CA SER A 621 -5.44 -14.54 -23.94
C SER A 621 -4.32 -15.57 -23.86
N VAL A 622 -4.63 -16.85 -23.66
CA VAL A 622 -3.66 -17.95 -23.77
C VAL A 622 -3.08 -18.04 -25.19
N ILE A 623 -3.92 -17.94 -26.23
CA ILE A 623 -3.44 -17.89 -27.63
C ILE A 623 -2.53 -16.68 -27.85
N ASN A 624 -2.91 -15.50 -27.35
CA ASN A 624 -2.12 -14.27 -27.48
C ASN A 624 -0.77 -14.38 -26.78
N THR A 625 -0.72 -15.09 -25.64
CA THR A 625 0.51 -15.38 -24.90
C THR A 625 1.46 -16.24 -25.72
N MET A 626 0.96 -17.18 -26.53
CA MET A 626 1.76 -18.09 -27.36
C MET A 626 2.07 -17.52 -28.76
N ARG A 627 1.32 -16.50 -29.20
CA ARG A 627 1.37 -15.95 -30.56
C ARG A 627 2.78 -15.50 -30.92
N GLY A 628 3.29 -16.01 -32.05
CA GLY A 628 4.63 -15.69 -32.55
C GLY A 628 5.79 -16.25 -31.71
N ARG A 629 5.51 -17.00 -30.64
CA ARG A 629 6.52 -17.58 -29.74
C ARG A 629 6.62 -19.09 -29.87
N ILE A 630 5.53 -19.77 -30.25
CA ILE A 630 5.51 -21.21 -30.49
C ILE A 630 5.24 -21.46 -31.97
N ASN A 631 6.11 -22.24 -32.60
CA ASN A 631 5.82 -22.86 -33.88
C ASN A 631 5.36 -24.30 -33.63
N PHE A 632 4.06 -24.56 -33.79
CA PHE A 632 3.49 -25.87 -33.53
C PHE A 632 3.84 -26.92 -34.58
N ASP A 633 4.28 -26.51 -35.78
CA ASP A 633 4.72 -27.42 -36.85
C ASP A 633 6.16 -27.90 -36.59
N THR A 634 7.06 -26.98 -36.25
CA THR A 634 8.47 -27.32 -35.95
C THR A 634 8.69 -27.73 -34.49
N LYS A 635 7.71 -27.51 -33.61
CA LYS A 635 7.81 -27.70 -32.14
C LYS A 635 8.93 -26.87 -31.51
N GLU A 636 9.15 -25.66 -32.01
CA GLU A 636 10.16 -24.75 -31.51
C GLU A 636 9.52 -23.59 -30.73
N ILE A 637 10.19 -23.18 -29.64
CA ILE A 637 9.79 -22.03 -28.83
C ILE A 637 10.86 -20.94 -28.92
N THR A 638 10.46 -19.74 -29.30
CA THR A 638 11.31 -18.56 -29.36
C THR A 638 10.74 -17.41 -28.54
N LEU A 639 11.34 -17.16 -27.38
CA LEU A 639 11.08 -15.94 -26.59
C LEU A 639 12.08 -14.86 -27.01
N GLY A 640 11.64 -13.96 -27.90
CA GLY A 640 12.50 -12.91 -28.48
C GLY A 640 13.21 -12.05 -27.44
N GLY A 641 12.53 -11.67 -26.36
CA GLY A 641 13.10 -10.88 -25.27
C GLY A 641 14.23 -11.56 -24.51
N LEU A 642 14.35 -12.89 -24.59
CA LEU A 642 15.40 -13.65 -23.89
C LEU A 642 16.57 -14.05 -24.78
N LYS A 643 16.42 -13.96 -26.11
CA LYS A 643 17.35 -14.54 -27.09
C LYS A 643 18.82 -14.19 -26.84
N GLN A 644 19.10 -12.94 -26.46
CA GLN A 644 20.47 -12.46 -26.19
C GLN A 644 21.07 -13.00 -24.88
N TYR A 645 20.22 -13.44 -23.95
CA TYR A 645 20.60 -13.84 -22.59
C TYR A 645 20.48 -15.35 -22.34
N LEU A 646 19.90 -16.13 -23.26
CA LEU A 646 19.70 -17.58 -23.08
C LEU A 646 20.97 -18.33 -22.69
N THR A 647 22.10 -18.01 -23.31
CA THR A 647 23.40 -18.64 -23.01
C THR A 647 23.89 -18.32 -21.59
N THR A 648 23.64 -17.09 -21.12
CA THR A 648 23.94 -16.67 -19.75
C THR A 648 23.01 -17.35 -18.76
N ILE A 649 21.71 -17.40 -19.04
CA ILE A 649 20.71 -18.05 -18.18
C ILE A 649 21.02 -19.55 -18.06
N ARG A 650 21.37 -20.24 -19.15
CA ARG A 650 21.76 -21.67 -19.12
C ARG A 650 23.03 -21.96 -18.29
N ARG A 651 23.86 -20.95 -18.02
CA ARG A 651 25.08 -21.07 -17.19
C ARG A 651 24.85 -20.76 -15.71
N CYS A 652 23.68 -20.26 -15.35
CA CYS A 652 23.36 -19.95 -13.96
C CYS A 652 23.31 -21.23 -13.11
N ARG A 653 23.51 -21.07 -11.80
CA ARG A 653 23.50 -22.20 -10.86
C ARG A 653 22.23 -22.31 -10.04
N ARG A 654 21.40 -21.27 -10.06
CA ARG A 654 20.15 -21.20 -9.33
C ARG A 654 19.23 -20.16 -9.97
N MET A 655 17.95 -20.46 -9.97
CA MET A 655 16.89 -19.54 -10.37
C MET A 655 16.08 -19.13 -9.14
N VAL A 656 15.77 -17.85 -9.02
CA VAL A 656 14.97 -17.31 -7.93
C VAL A 656 13.77 -16.59 -8.55
N LEU A 657 12.57 -17.13 -8.34
CA LEU A 657 11.32 -16.51 -8.80
C LEU A 657 10.76 -15.67 -7.66
N VAL A 658 10.54 -14.38 -7.90
CA VAL A 658 10.11 -13.41 -6.87
C VAL A 658 8.84 -12.70 -7.33
N ALA A 659 7.81 -12.72 -6.49
CA ALA A 659 6.51 -12.11 -6.78
C ALA A 659 5.65 -11.94 -5.52
N CYS A 660 4.47 -11.32 -5.68
CA CYS A 660 3.44 -11.22 -4.63
C CYS A 660 2.11 -11.86 -5.08
N GLY A 661 1.29 -12.30 -4.12
CA GLY A 661 -0.09 -12.76 -4.34
C GLY A 661 -0.26 -13.83 -5.43
N THR A 662 -1.22 -13.63 -6.33
CA THR A 662 -1.48 -14.54 -7.47
C THR A 662 -0.26 -14.73 -8.39
N SER A 663 0.62 -13.73 -8.55
CA SER A 663 1.86 -13.89 -9.33
C SER A 663 2.90 -14.78 -8.61
N TYR A 664 2.89 -14.84 -7.28
CA TYR A 664 3.66 -15.84 -6.53
C TYR A 664 3.10 -17.26 -6.73
N HIS A 665 1.78 -17.41 -6.80
CA HIS A 665 1.17 -18.70 -7.12
C HIS A 665 1.55 -19.20 -8.52
N SER A 666 1.63 -18.32 -9.53
CA SER A 666 2.05 -18.74 -10.87
C SER A 666 3.50 -19.26 -10.89
N CYS A 667 4.39 -18.69 -10.07
CA CYS A 667 5.73 -19.22 -9.83
C CYS A 667 5.72 -20.61 -9.20
N LEU A 668 4.91 -20.82 -8.15
CA LEU A 668 4.77 -22.12 -7.51
C LEU A 668 4.24 -23.18 -8.47
N ALA A 669 3.35 -22.80 -9.37
CA ALA A 669 2.71 -23.72 -10.32
C ALA A 669 3.73 -24.32 -11.31
N VAL A 670 4.74 -23.54 -11.69
CA VAL A 670 5.78 -23.96 -12.64
C VAL A 670 7.06 -24.49 -11.99
N ARG A 671 7.22 -24.33 -10.67
CA ARG A 671 8.47 -24.71 -9.97
C ARG A 671 8.94 -26.12 -10.34
N GLN A 672 8.03 -27.09 -10.26
CA GLN A 672 8.35 -28.50 -10.51
C GLN A 672 8.81 -28.75 -11.96
N VAL A 673 8.18 -28.10 -12.95
CA VAL A 673 8.57 -28.30 -14.36
C VAL A 673 9.87 -27.57 -14.71
N PHE A 674 10.17 -26.44 -14.06
CA PHE A 674 11.50 -25.84 -14.17
C PHE A 674 12.58 -26.77 -13.61
N GLU A 675 12.40 -27.28 -12.38
CA GLU A 675 13.34 -28.23 -11.77
C GLU A 675 13.53 -29.48 -12.67
N GLU A 676 12.45 -30.00 -13.25
CA GLU A 676 12.46 -31.15 -14.16
C GLU A 676 13.25 -30.89 -15.46
N LEU A 677 13.02 -29.75 -16.12
CA LEU A 677 13.56 -29.45 -17.45
C LEU A 677 14.97 -28.84 -17.40
N THR A 678 15.23 -28.00 -16.40
CA THR A 678 16.49 -27.25 -16.27
C THR A 678 17.50 -27.92 -15.34
N GLU A 679 17.05 -28.78 -14.42
CA GLU A 679 17.90 -29.46 -13.43
C GLU A 679 18.77 -28.50 -12.60
N ILE A 680 18.34 -27.25 -12.45
CA ILE A 680 18.92 -26.28 -11.52
C ILE A 680 17.97 -26.06 -10.33
N PRO A 681 18.49 -25.73 -9.14
CA PRO A 681 17.68 -25.30 -8.02
C PRO A 681 16.80 -24.10 -8.38
N VAL A 682 15.51 -24.21 -8.07
CA VAL A 682 14.54 -23.12 -8.23
C VAL A 682 13.97 -22.75 -6.86
N SER A 683 14.24 -21.52 -6.42
CA SER A 683 13.56 -20.93 -5.26
C SER A 683 12.37 -20.10 -5.72
N VAL A 684 11.32 -20.08 -4.92
CA VAL A 684 10.15 -19.23 -5.14
C VAL A 684 9.92 -18.46 -3.85
N GLU A 685 9.97 -17.14 -3.92
CA GLU A 685 9.98 -16.26 -2.75
C GLU A 685 8.85 -15.23 -2.86
N LEU A 686 8.22 -14.94 -1.73
CA LEU A 686 7.35 -13.76 -1.59
C LEU A 686 8.24 -12.52 -1.50
N ALA A 687 7.95 -11.49 -2.28
CA ALA A 687 8.86 -10.34 -2.42
C ALA A 687 9.10 -9.57 -1.11
N SER A 688 8.07 -9.46 -0.25
CA SER A 688 8.20 -8.83 1.08
C SER A 688 9.15 -9.61 1.99
N ASP A 689 8.86 -10.90 2.25
CA ASP A 689 9.72 -11.76 3.07
C ASP A 689 11.16 -11.88 2.50
N PHE A 690 11.30 -11.84 1.18
CA PHE A 690 12.59 -11.82 0.51
C PHE A 690 13.47 -10.63 0.93
N LEU A 691 12.85 -9.44 1.04
CA LEU A 691 13.49 -8.20 1.47
C LEU A 691 13.76 -8.20 2.97
N ASP A 692 12.77 -8.60 3.78
CA ASP A 692 12.87 -8.66 5.24
C ASP A 692 14.03 -9.53 5.70
N ARG A 693 14.17 -10.71 5.10
CA ARG A 693 15.28 -11.64 5.41
C ARG A 693 16.61 -11.24 4.80
N ARG A 694 16.63 -10.20 3.96
CA ARG A 694 17.79 -9.81 3.15
C ARG A 694 18.40 -11.01 2.45
N THR A 695 17.56 -11.66 1.63
CA THR A 695 17.89 -12.96 1.03
C THR A 695 19.26 -12.94 0.32
N PRO A 696 20.13 -13.95 0.54
CA PRO A 696 21.42 -14.00 -0.15
C PRO A 696 21.26 -14.21 -1.66
N ILE A 697 21.76 -13.25 -2.44
CA ILE A 697 21.79 -13.29 -3.91
C ILE A 697 23.23 -13.16 -4.40
N PHE A 698 23.55 -13.97 -5.41
CA PHE A 698 24.88 -14.10 -6.01
C PHE A 698 24.85 -13.74 -7.50
N ARG A 699 26.03 -13.51 -8.07
CA ARG A 699 26.19 -13.06 -9.46
C ARG A 699 25.85 -14.13 -10.50
N ASP A 700 25.84 -15.40 -10.10
CA ASP A 700 25.48 -16.55 -10.91
C ASP A 700 24.02 -17.01 -10.72
N ASP A 701 23.22 -16.20 -10.00
CA ASP A 701 21.77 -16.36 -9.92
C ASP A 701 21.08 -15.69 -11.10
N VAL A 702 19.96 -16.28 -11.52
CA VAL A 702 18.96 -15.64 -12.37
C VAL A 702 17.73 -15.35 -11.53
N CYS A 703 17.41 -14.06 -11.37
CA CYS A 703 16.25 -13.61 -10.61
C CYS A 703 15.13 -13.24 -11.59
N VAL A 704 13.97 -13.87 -11.46
CA VAL A 704 12.80 -13.64 -12.31
C VAL A 704 11.72 -12.95 -11.49
N PHE A 705 11.32 -11.76 -11.92
CA PHE A 705 10.35 -10.92 -11.22
C PHE A 705 9.01 -10.96 -11.95
N LEU A 706 7.97 -11.44 -11.29
CA LEU A 706 6.64 -11.58 -11.90
C LEU A 706 5.68 -10.56 -11.33
N SER A 707 5.07 -9.78 -12.21
CA SER A 707 4.12 -8.75 -11.82
C SER A 707 3.19 -8.43 -12.98
N GLN A 708 1.87 -8.59 -12.81
CA GLN A 708 0.91 -8.23 -13.85
C GLN A 708 1.07 -6.75 -14.22
N SER A 709 1.07 -5.87 -13.22
CA SER A 709 1.17 -4.42 -13.39
C SER A 709 2.56 -3.96 -13.81
N GLY A 710 3.59 -4.70 -13.40
CA GLY A 710 4.99 -4.27 -13.49
C GLY A 710 5.37 -3.15 -12.53
N GLU A 711 4.48 -2.79 -11.61
CA GLU A 711 4.63 -1.66 -10.66
C GLU A 711 4.57 -2.08 -9.18
N THR A 712 4.46 -3.37 -8.88
CA THR A 712 4.34 -3.87 -7.50
C THR A 712 5.57 -3.51 -6.65
N ALA A 713 5.39 -2.73 -5.58
CA ALA A 713 6.47 -2.09 -4.81
C ALA A 713 7.52 -3.09 -4.29
N ASP A 714 7.11 -4.07 -3.48
CA ASP A 714 8.01 -5.12 -2.96
C ASP A 714 8.76 -5.83 -4.08
N THR A 715 8.10 -6.05 -5.23
CA THR A 715 8.74 -6.75 -6.36
C THR A 715 9.78 -5.86 -7.04
N ILE A 716 9.53 -4.55 -7.17
CA ILE A 716 10.51 -3.57 -7.67
C ILE A 716 11.70 -3.47 -6.71
N LEU A 717 11.44 -3.43 -5.40
CA LEU A 717 12.49 -3.35 -4.40
C LEU A 717 13.34 -4.61 -4.39
N ALA A 718 12.71 -5.78 -4.48
CA ALA A 718 13.42 -7.05 -4.63
C ALA A 718 14.25 -7.11 -5.92
N LEU A 719 13.75 -6.52 -7.01
CA LEU A 719 14.48 -6.34 -8.27
C LEU A 719 15.74 -5.49 -8.05
N ARG A 720 15.60 -4.28 -7.51
CA ARG A 720 16.72 -3.37 -7.27
C ARG A 720 17.75 -4.00 -6.32
N TYR A 721 17.29 -4.64 -5.25
CA TYR A 721 18.11 -5.40 -4.31
C TYR A 721 18.95 -6.50 -4.99
N SER A 722 18.36 -7.20 -5.96
CA SER A 722 19.02 -8.27 -6.71
C SER A 722 20.00 -7.72 -7.76
N MET A 723 19.66 -6.59 -8.38
CA MET A 723 20.55 -5.89 -9.33
C MET A 723 21.81 -5.37 -8.65
N GLU A 724 21.70 -4.80 -7.44
CA GLU A 724 22.87 -4.36 -6.65
C GLU A 724 23.87 -5.49 -6.36
N ARG A 725 23.36 -6.73 -6.26
CA ARG A 725 24.17 -7.94 -6.02
C ARG A 725 24.70 -8.56 -7.32
N GLY A 726 24.37 -7.97 -8.47
CA GLY A 726 24.88 -8.34 -9.78
C GLY A 726 24.26 -9.61 -10.37
N ALA A 727 23.07 -10.01 -9.91
CA ALA A 727 22.33 -11.12 -10.51
C ALA A 727 21.72 -10.72 -11.87
N LEU A 728 21.53 -11.71 -12.75
CA LEU A 728 20.80 -11.48 -13.99
C LEU A 728 19.30 -11.41 -13.70
N CYS A 729 18.76 -10.19 -13.75
CA CYS A 729 17.36 -9.90 -13.47
C CYS A 729 16.48 -9.92 -14.74
N LEU A 730 15.40 -10.69 -14.72
CA LEU A 730 14.44 -10.89 -15.81
C LEU A 730 13.03 -10.50 -15.37
N GLY A 731 12.31 -9.70 -16.15
CA GLY A 731 10.92 -9.30 -15.86
C GLY A 731 9.88 -10.10 -16.64
N VAL A 732 8.83 -10.61 -15.97
CA VAL A 732 7.66 -11.19 -16.63
C VAL A 732 6.44 -10.36 -16.27
N VAL A 733 5.97 -9.55 -17.22
CA VAL A 733 4.98 -8.49 -16.98
C VAL A 733 3.84 -8.51 -18.01
N ASN A 734 2.71 -7.87 -17.68
CA ASN A 734 1.62 -7.64 -18.64
C ASN A 734 1.55 -6.18 -19.13
N THR A 735 2.19 -5.24 -18.43
CA THR A 735 2.21 -3.82 -18.79
C THR A 735 3.54 -3.46 -19.45
N VAL A 736 3.47 -3.05 -20.72
CA VAL A 736 4.62 -2.52 -21.48
C VAL A 736 5.05 -1.17 -20.90
N GLY A 737 6.35 -0.92 -20.80
CA GLY A 737 6.89 0.33 -20.28
C GLY A 737 6.82 0.48 -18.76
N SER A 738 6.35 -0.55 -18.04
CA SER A 738 6.35 -0.59 -16.58
C SER A 738 7.76 -0.57 -15.99
N THR A 739 7.89 -0.17 -14.73
CA THR A 739 9.18 -0.08 -14.01
C THR A 739 9.96 -1.40 -14.04
N ILE A 740 9.33 -2.53 -13.71
CA ILE A 740 10.00 -3.85 -13.80
C ILE A 740 10.45 -4.16 -15.23
N SER A 741 9.64 -3.82 -16.25
CA SER A 741 10.00 -4.08 -17.65
C SER A 741 11.18 -3.25 -18.15
N ARG A 742 11.35 -2.03 -17.61
CA ARG A 742 12.41 -1.09 -17.99
C ARG A 742 13.72 -1.35 -17.24
N GLU A 743 13.64 -1.68 -15.94
CA GLU A 743 14.82 -1.87 -15.10
C GLU A 743 15.46 -3.26 -15.29
N THR A 744 14.70 -4.29 -15.67
CA THR A 744 15.24 -5.62 -15.90
C THR A 744 16.13 -5.71 -17.16
N HIS A 745 17.09 -6.65 -17.17
CA HIS A 745 18.01 -6.81 -18.31
C HIS A 745 17.33 -7.39 -19.55
N CYS A 746 16.32 -8.23 -19.32
CA CYS A 746 15.50 -8.88 -20.33
C CYS A 746 14.15 -9.23 -19.73
N GLY A 747 13.19 -9.61 -20.58
CA GLY A 747 11.87 -9.95 -20.07
C GLY A 747 10.94 -10.62 -21.07
N ILE A 748 9.77 -11.00 -20.57
CA ILE A 748 8.66 -11.57 -21.31
C ILE A 748 7.42 -10.72 -21.01
N HIS A 749 6.86 -10.10 -22.04
CA HIS A 749 5.52 -9.54 -21.96
C HIS A 749 4.51 -10.68 -22.11
N ILE A 750 3.65 -10.94 -21.14
CA ILE A 750 2.74 -12.10 -21.20
C ILE A 750 1.64 -11.91 -22.26
N ASN A 751 1.32 -10.68 -22.63
CA ASN A 751 0.34 -10.35 -23.67
C ASN A 751 -1.06 -10.94 -23.42
N ALA A 752 -1.55 -10.83 -22.19
CA ALA A 752 -2.90 -11.26 -21.81
C ALA A 752 -3.99 -10.22 -22.18
N GLY A 753 -3.57 -9.04 -22.67
CA GLY A 753 -4.40 -7.85 -22.78
C GLY A 753 -4.60 -7.16 -21.41
N PRO A 754 -5.19 -5.96 -21.38
CA PRO A 754 -5.53 -5.28 -20.13
C PRO A 754 -6.40 -6.16 -19.22
N GLU A 755 -6.10 -6.15 -17.94
CA GLU A 755 -6.91 -6.81 -16.90
C GLU A 755 -7.39 -5.70 -15.98
N ILE A 756 -8.70 -5.55 -15.82
CA ILE A 756 -9.38 -4.49 -15.07
C ILE A 756 -9.92 -5.02 -13.75
N GLY A 757 -10.39 -6.28 -13.70
CA GLY A 757 -10.85 -6.90 -12.45
C GLY A 757 -9.76 -6.89 -11.38
N VAL A 758 -10.11 -6.57 -10.13
CA VAL A 758 -9.14 -6.51 -9.03
C VAL A 758 -8.49 -7.88 -8.79
N ALA A 759 -9.30 -8.94 -8.74
CA ALA A 759 -8.81 -10.30 -8.62
C ALA A 759 -8.23 -10.79 -9.97
N SER A 760 -6.92 -11.08 -10.00
CA SER A 760 -6.25 -11.55 -11.21
C SER A 760 -6.75 -12.92 -11.68
N THR A 761 -6.93 -13.09 -12.99
CA THR A 761 -7.47 -14.32 -13.61
C THR A 761 -6.66 -14.71 -14.85
N LYS A 762 -6.85 -14.03 -15.99
CA LYS A 762 -6.12 -14.30 -17.23
C LYS A 762 -4.63 -14.00 -17.12
N ALA A 763 -4.22 -13.05 -16.28
CA ALA A 763 -2.80 -12.81 -16.06
C ALA A 763 -2.12 -13.99 -15.33
N TYR A 764 -2.79 -14.69 -14.41
CA TYR A 764 -2.25 -15.91 -13.77
C TYR A 764 -1.97 -17.01 -14.80
N THR A 765 -2.96 -17.32 -15.65
CA THR A 765 -2.82 -18.39 -16.65
C THR A 765 -1.80 -18.01 -17.74
N SER A 766 -1.76 -16.75 -18.18
CA SER A 766 -0.74 -16.26 -19.10
C SER A 766 0.67 -16.25 -18.49
N GLN A 767 0.84 -15.89 -17.20
CA GLN A 767 2.13 -15.96 -16.50
C GLN A 767 2.64 -17.40 -16.42
N TYR A 768 1.77 -18.34 -16.04
CA TYR A 768 2.09 -19.77 -16.00
C TYR A 768 2.59 -20.24 -17.37
N ILE A 769 1.88 -19.92 -18.46
CA ILE A 769 2.30 -20.32 -19.82
C ILE A 769 3.61 -19.65 -20.24
N ALA A 770 3.79 -18.37 -19.96
CA ALA A 770 5.02 -17.64 -20.27
C ALA A 770 6.25 -18.29 -19.61
N LEU A 771 6.13 -18.62 -18.31
CA LEU A 771 7.15 -19.34 -17.56
C LEU A 771 7.37 -20.76 -18.08
N LEU A 772 6.31 -21.49 -18.43
CA LEU A 772 6.43 -22.83 -19.00
C LEU A 772 7.20 -22.81 -20.34
N MET A 773 6.88 -21.85 -21.22
CA MET A 773 7.62 -21.64 -22.47
C MET A 773 9.10 -21.34 -22.21
N MET A 774 9.41 -20.56 -21.16
CA MET A 774 10.78 -20.29 -20.74
C MET A 774 11.49 -21.58 -20.29
N ALA A 775 10.87 -22.42 -19.46
CA ALA A 775 11.46 -23.69 -19.04
C ALA A 775 11.73 -24.63 -20.22
N VAL A 776 10.79 -24.74 -21.17
CA VAL A 776 10.93 -25.53 -22.39
C VAL A 776 12.10 -25.01 -23.23
N GLN A 777 12.18 -23.70 -23.46
CA GLN A 777 13.26 -23.09 -24.24
C GLN A 777 14.63 -23.25 -23.57
N LEU A 778 14.72 -23.16 -22.24
CA LEU A 778 15.98 -23.36 -21.52
C LEU A 778 16.52 -24.79 -21.64
N SER A 779 15.63 -25.78 -21.79
CA SER A 779 16.01 -27.20 -21.90
C SER A 779 16.29 -27.69 -23.32
N GLU A 780 16.18 -26.83 -24.34
CA GLU A 780 16.27 -27.18 -25.77
C GLU A 780 17.53 -27.98 -26.14
N ASP A 781 18.69 -27.62 -25.59
CA ASP A 781 19.99 -28.28 -25.87
C ASP A 781 20.09 -29.72 -25.34
N ARG A 782 19.08 -30.19 -24.59
CA ARG A 782 19.07 -31.53 -23.98
C ARG A 782 18.22 -32.48 -24.80
N LEU A 783 18.86 -33.43 -25.48
CA LEU A 783 18.18 -34.47 -26.25
C LEU A 783 17.28 -35.35 -25.40
N SER A 784 17.67 -35.64 -24.15
CA SER A 784 16.88 -36.47 -23.23
C SER A 784 15.53 -35.86 -22.84
N LYS A 785 15.35 -34.55 -23.01
CA LYS A 785 14.11 -33.83 -22.70
C LYS A 785 13.24 -33.60 -23.95
N LEU A 786 13.67 -34.04 -25.14
CA LEU A 786 12.97 -33.76 -26.40
C LEU A 786 11.51 -34.24 -26.39
N GLU A 787 11.28 -35.50 -26.02
CA GLU A 787 9.93 -36.07 -25.97
C GLU A 787 9.03 -35.30 -24.98
N ARG A 788 9.58 -34.96 -23.81
CA ARG A 788 8.87 -34.18 -22.80
C ARG A 788 8.51 -32.78 -23.29
N ARG A 789 9.42 -32.10 -23.99
CA ARG A 789 9.15 -30.80 -24.60
C ARG A 789 8.05 -30.89 -25.66
N GLN A 790 8.10 -31.90 -26.52
CA GLN A 790 7.08 -32.12 -27.56
C GLN A 790 5.70 -32.35 -26.94
N GLN A 791 5.62 -33.20 -25.91
CA GLN A 791 4.38 -33.41 -25.16
C GLN A 791 3.82 -32.10 -24.59
N LEU A 792 4.67 -31.26 -23.98
CA LEU A 792 4.25 -29.96 -23.45
C LEU A 792 3.76 -29.00 -24.55
N ILE A 793 4.44 -28.97 -25.70
CA ILE A 793 4.04 -28.12 -26.84
C ILE A 793 2.72 -28.60 -27.45
N ASP A 794 2.52 -29.90 -27.57
CA ASP A 794 1.25 -30.49 -28.03
C ASP A 794 0.11 -30.18 -27.05
N GLY A 795 0.38 -30.29 -25.75
CA GLY A 795 -0.60 -29.89 -24.73
C GLY A 795 -0.95 -28.40 -24.78
N LEU A 796 0.04 -27.52 -25.03
CA LEU A 796 -0.19 -26.08 -25.21
C LEU A 796 -1.05 -25.77 -26.44
N HIS A 797 -0.90 -26.54 -27.52
CA HIS A 797 -1.74 -26.42 -28.71
C HIS A 797 -3.22 -26.69 -28.39
N ASP A 798 -3.49 -27.74 -27.62
CA ASP A 798 -4.85 -28.18 -27.31
C ASP A 798 -5.52 -27.36 -26.19
N LEU A 799 -4.72 -26.71 -25.35
CA LEU A 799 -5.14 -26.01 -24.14
C LEU A 799 -6.29 -25.00 -24.35
N PRO A 800 -6.29 -24.10 -25.37
CA PRO A 800 -7.39 -23.16 -25.55
C PRO A 800 -8.75 -23.84 -25.75
N SER A 801 -8.78 -24.95 -26.48
CA SER A 801 -10.01 -25.73 -26.71
C SER A 801 -10.48 -26.43 -25.43
N GLN A 802 -9.54 -26.89 -24.60
CA GLN A 802 -9.83 -27.51 -23.30
C GLN A 802 -10.38 -26.48 -22.31
N ILE A 803 -9.84 -25.26 -22.26
CA ILE A 803 -10.38 -24.18 -21.42
C ILE A 803 -11.82 -23.84 -21.87
N LYS A 804 -12.09 -23.73 -23.18
CA LYS A 804 -13.45 -23.50 -23.70
C LYS A 804 -14.42 -24.58 -23.22
N LYS A 805 -13.98 -25.84 -23.16
CA LYS A 805 -14.79 -26.94 -22.64
C LYS A 805 -15.04 -26.83 -21.13
N VAL A 806 -14.04 -26.42 -20.35
CA VAL A 806 -14.22 -26.18 -18.91
C VAL A 806 -15.22 -25.04 -18.65
N LEU A 807 -15.16 -23.96 -19.42
CA LEU A 807 -16.11 -22.84 -19.32
C LEU A 807 -17.58 -23.24 -19.58
N GLN A 808 -17.83 -24.35 -20.29
CA GLN A 808 -19.19 -24.88 -20.48
C GLN A 808 -19.81 -25.46 -19.19
N SER A 809 -19.00 -25.69 -18.15
CA SER A 809 -19.48 -26.18 -16.85
C SER A 809 -20.05 -25.08 -15.93
N ASP A 810 -20.15 -23.84 -16.43
CA ASP A 810 -20.56 -22.66 -15.64
C ASP A 810 -21.90 -22.82 -14.92
N GLU A 811 -22.92 -23.40 -15.58
CA GLU A 811 -24.22 -23.66 -14.96
C GLU A 811 -24.11 -24.64 -13.77
N THR A 812 -23.24 -25.64 -13.89
CA THR A 812 -22.99 -26.61 -12.81
C THR A 812 -22.31 -25.92 -11.63
N LEU A 813 -21.32 -25.06 -11.91
CA LEU A 813 -20.61 -24.29 -10.88
C LEU A 813 -21.52 -23.28 -10.18
N THR A 814 -22.47 -22.69 -10.90
CA THR A 814 -23.52 -21.83 -10.33
C THR A 814 -24.37 -22.61 -9.32
N MET A 815 -24.78 -23.84 -9.65
CA MET A 815 -25.54 -24.69 -8.72
C MET A 815 -24.71 -25.12 -7.50
N LEU A 816 -23.43 -25.42 -7.69
CA LEU A 816 -22.52 -25.73 -6.58
C LEU A 816 -22.32 -24.53 -5.66
N ALA A 817 -22.12 -23.34 -6.22
CA ALA A 817 -22.00 -22.09 -5.47
C ALA A 817 -23.23 -21.85 -4.59
N LYS A 818 -24.44 -22.00 -5.14
CA LYS A 818 -25.71 -21.87 -4.39
C LYS A 818 -25.78 -22.77 -3.16
N GLY A 819 -25.25 -23.99 -3.25
CA GLY A 819 -25.19 -24.92 -2.11
C GLY A 819 -24.16 -24.56 -1.04
N MET A 820 -23.30 -23.57 -1.29
CA MET A 820 -22.18 -23.17 -0.42
C MET A 820 -22.25 -21.71 0.04
N ILE A 821 -23.27 -20.94 -0.38
CA ILE A 821 -23.40 -19.51 -0.06
C ILE A 821 -23.36 -19.26 1.46
N ASP A 822 -24.00 -20.11 2.26
CA ASP A 822 -24.10 -19.96 3.72
C ASP A 822 -22.87 -20.45 4.49
N GLN A 823 -21.91 -21.08 3.81
CA GLN A 823 -20.73 -21.66 4.45
C GLN A 823 -19.72 -20.57 4.85
N ARG A 824 -19.18 -20.65 6.07
CA ARG A 824 -18.20 -19.65 6.54
C ARG A 824 -16.77 -19.96 6.08
N SER A 825 -16.45 -21.25 5.98
CA SER A 825 -15.11 -21.74 5.68
C SER A 825 -15.14 -22.74 4.55
N LEU A 826 -14.02 -22.87 3.84
CA LEU A 826 -13.84 -23.83 2.75
C LEU A 826 -12.38 -24.28 2.67
N LEU A 827 -12.15 -25.59 2.68
CA LEU A 827 -10.81 -26.14 2.49
C LEU A 827 -10.62 -26.63 1.06
N ILE A 828 -9.52 -26.26 0.41
CA ILE A 828 -9.17 -26.71 -0.93
C ILE A 828 -7.88 -27.50 -0.86
N MET A 829 -7.89 -28.73 -1.38
CA MET A 829 -6.81 -29.69 -1.17
C MET A 829 -6.28 -30.24 -2.49
N GLY A 830 -4.95 -30.33 -2.60
CA GLY A 830 -4.27 -30.83 -3.79
C GLY A 830 -2.82 -31.18 -3.51
N ARG A 831 -2.13 -31.76 -4.50
CA ARG A 831 -0.74 -32.20 -4.37
C ARG A 831 0.04 -32.00 -5.68
N GLY A 832 1.36 -31.86 -5.57
CA GLY A 832 2.23 -31.69 -6.75
C GLY A 832 1.88 -30.41 -7.49
N TYR A 833 1.72 -30.50 -8.82
CA TYR A 833 1.28 -29.38 -9.67
C TYR A 833 -0.02 -28.72 -9.20
N GLN A 834 -0.88 -29.46 -8.49
CA GLN A 834 -2.18 -28.96 -8.02
C GLN A 834 -2.11 -28.19 -6.69
N TYR A 835 -0.94 -28.12 -6.03
CA TYR A 835 -0.83 -27.36 -4.79
C TYR A 835 -1.04 -25.86 -5.04
N SER A 836 -0.39 -25.30 -6.08
CA SER A 836 -0.59 -23.90 -6.46
C SER A 836 -2.05 -23.62 -6.84
N THR A 837 -2.70 -24.52 -7.58
CA THR A 837 -4.14 -24.40 -7.90
C THR A 837 -5.02 -24.28 -6.65
N CYS A 838 -4.69 -24.98 -5.57
CA CYS A 838 -5.45 -24.90 -4.32
C CYS A 838 -5.23 -23.57 -3.59
N LEU A 839 -3.98 -23.10 -3.54
CA LEU A 839 -3.66 -21.79 -2.96
C LEU A 839 -4.32 -20.65 -3.74
N GLU A 840 -4.27 -20.72 -5.07
CA GLU A 840 -4.88 -19.72 -5.95
C GLU A 840 -6.41 -19.71 -5.84
N GLY A 841 -7.05 -20.88 -5.90
CA GLY A 841 -8.50 -20.96 -5.71
C GLY A 841 -8.93 -20.46 -4.33
N ALA A 842 -8.15 -20.77 -3.29
CA ALA A 842 -8.42 -20.29 -1.94
C ALA A 842 -8.23 -18.77 -1.83
N LEU A 843 -7.24 -18.20 -2.52
CA LEU A 843 -7.04 -16.76 -2.57
C LEU A 843 -8.20 -16.06 -3.30
N LYS A 844 -8.61 -16.55 -4.49
CA LYS A 844 -9.75 -15.97 -5.23
C LYS A 844 -11.03 -15.97 -4.41
N ILE A 845 -11.39 -17.10 -3.80
CA ILE A 845 -12.60 -17.20 -2.98
C ILE A 845 -12.53 -16.23 -1.79
N LYS A 846 -11.36 -16.09 -1.16
CA LYS A 846 -11.14 -15.17 -0.04
C LYS A 846 -11.28 -13.71 -0.44
N GLU A 847 -10.67 -13.33 -1.56
CA GLU A 847 -10.64 -11.94 -2.05
C GLU A 847 -12.02 -11.39 -2.38
N ILE A 848 -12.87 -12.16 -3.07
CA ILE A 848 -14.12 -11.62 -3.62
C ILE A 848 -15.39 -12.08 -2.89
N SER A 849 -15.36 -13.27 -2.27
CA SER A 849 -16.54 -13.80 -1.55
C SER A 849 -16.46 -13.58 -0.04
N TYR A 850 -15.29 -13.20 0.48
CA TYR A 850 -14.96 -13.09 1.91
C TYR A 850 -15.24 -14.34 2.74
N MET A 851 -15.41 -15.50 2.08
CA MET A 851 -15.41 -16.80 2.74
C MET A 851 -13.99 -17.11 3.21
N HIS A 852 -13.86 -17.69 4.40
CA HIS A 852 -12.55 -18.14 4.87
C HIS A 852 -12.15 -19.40 4.09
N SER A 853 -11.42 -19.21 2.99
CA SER A 853 -10.87 -20.28 2.19
C SER A 853 -9.38 -20.48 2.42
N GLU A 854 -8.98 -21.74 2.55
CA GLU A 854 -7.59 -22.14 2.79
C GLU A 854 -7.16 -23.27 1.84
N GLY A 855 -6.00 -23.09 1.21
CA GLY A 855 -5.39 -24.09 0.34
C GLY A 855 -4.41 -24.96 1.11
N ILE A 856 -4.69 -26.26 1.23
CA ILE A 856 -3.91 -27.21 2.03
C ILE A 856 -3.22 -28.22 1.11
N LEU A 857 -1.93 -28.45 1.34
CA LEU A 857 -1.22 -29.55 0.71
C LEU A 857 -1.78 -30.88 1.21
N ALA A 858 -2.35 -31.70 0.33
CA ALA A 858 -3.04 -32.94 0.73
C ALA A 858 -2.13 -33.95 1.46
N GLY A 859 -0.81 -33.84 1.30
CA GLY A 859 0.17 -34.61 2.07
C GLY A 859 0.21 -34.26 3.56
N GLU A 860 -0.13 -33.02 3.92
CA GLU A 860 -0.04 -32.47 5.27
C GLU A 860 -1.27 -32.74 6.13
N LEU A 861 -2.33 -33.33 5.57
CA LEU A 861 -3.61 -33.52 6.28
C LEU A 861 -3.44 -34.17 7.65
N LYS A 862 -2.67 -35.25 7.73
CA LYS A 862 -2.45 -36.00 8.98
C LYS A 862 -1.62 -35.24 10.02
N HIS A 863 -0.98 -34.15 9.63
CA HIS A 863 -0.09 -33.37 10.48
C HIS A 863 -0.80 -32.21 11.19
N GLY A 864 -2.14 -32.19 11.18
CA GLY A 864 -2.96 -31.22 11.92
C GLY A 864 -4.28 -30.90 11.21
N PRO A 865 -4.26 -30.45 9.94
CA PRO A 865 -5.44 -29.92 9.25
C PRO A 865 -6.62 -30.88 9.14
N LEU A 866 -6.39 -32.20 9.16
CA LEU A 866 -7.44 -33.21 9.16
C LEU A 866 -8.39 -33.10 10.37
N ALA A 867 -7.96 -32.48 11.47
CA ALA A 867 -8.81 -32.23 12.64
C ALA A 867 -9.98 -31.28 12.36
N LEU A 868 -9.89 -30.47 11.30
CA LEU A 868 -10.96 -29.57 10.86
C LEU A 868 -12.06 -30.27 10.05
N ILE A 869 -11.84 -31.53 9.63
CA ILE A 869 -12.78 -32.25 8.77
C ILE A 869 -13.88 -32.91 9.60
N ASP A 870 -15.11 -32.54 9.30
CA ASP A 870 -16.33 -33.19 9.76
C ASP A 870 -17.40 -33.24 8.64
N GLU A 871 -18.64 -33.54 9.01
CA GLU A 871 -19.79 -33.62 8.10
C GLU A 871 -20.29 -32.25 7.59
N ASN A 872 -19.86 -31.14 8.21
CA ASN A 872 -20.29 -29.77 7.88
C ASN A 872 -19.22 -28.96 7.14
N MET A 873 -17.93 -29.26 7.35
CA MET A 873 -16.82 -28.58 6.71
C MET A 873 -16.80 -28.87 5.20
N PRO A 874 -17.05 -27.87 4.33
CA PRO A 874 -16.99 -28.09 2.89
C PRO A 874 -15.53 -28.21 2.46
N VAL A 875 -15.27 -29.18 1.58
CA VAL A 875 -13.94 -29.49 1.06
C VAL A 875 -14.02 -29.58 -0.46
N ILE A 876 -13.07 -28.96 -1.15
CA ILE A 876 -12.79 -29.21 -2.57
C ILE A 876 -11.49 -29.98 -2.67
N LEU A 877 -11.51 -31.13 -3.32
CA LEU A 877 -10.32 -31.96 -3.57
C LEU A 877 -9.98 -31.96 -5.06
N VAL A 878 -8.78 -31.50 -5.42
CA VAL A 878 -8.26 -31.56 -6.78
C VAL A 878 -7.58 -32.92 -6.99
N MET A 879 -8.26 -33.82 -7.72
CA MET A 879 -7.83 -35.20 -7.94
C MET A 879 -7.89 -35.57 -9.43
N THR A 880 -7.00 -34.94 -10.21
CA THR A 880 -6.79 -35.26 -11.63
C THR A 880 -5.69 -36.33 -11.82
N GLN A 881 -5.77 -37.06 -12.93
CA GLN A 881 -4.91 -38.19 -13.27
C GLN A 881 -3.47 -37.76 -13.59
N ASP A 882 -2.61 -37.85 -12.58
CA ASP A 882 -1.16 -37.71 -12.69
C ASP A 882 -0.44 -38.82 -11.90
N SER A 883 0.88 -38.70 -11.73
CA SER A 883 1.67 -39.65 -10.94
C SER A 883 1.36 -39.63 -9.43
N PHE A 884 0.70 -38.57 -8.93
CA PHE A 884 0.30 -38.42 -7.53
C PHE A 884 -1.12 -38.92 -7.26
N TYR A 885 -1.88 -39.29 -8.29
CA TYR A 885 -3.27 -39.74 -8.18
C TYR A 885 -3.51 -40.77 -7.06
N PRO A 886 -2.72 -41.86 -6.90
CA PRO A 886 -2.94 -42.81 -5.81
C PRO A 886 -2.75 -42.20 -4.41
N LYS A 887 -1.86 -41.20 -4.29
CA LYS A 887 -1.61 -40.49 -3.03
C LYS A 887 -2.76 -39.54 -2.68
N VAL A 888 -3.35 -38.89 -3.69
CA VAL A 888 -4.53 -38.03 -3.50
C VAL A 888 -5.77 -38.87 -3.20
N GLN A 889 -5.90 -40.05 -3.83
CA GLN A 889 -6.96 -41.01 -3.48
C GLN A 889 -6.86 -41.47 -2.01
N SER A 890 -5.64 -41.65 -1.48
CA SER A 890 -5.45 -41.90 -0.05
C SER A 890 -5.90 -40.72 0.82
N ALA A 891 -5.72 -39.47 0.38
CA ALA A 891 -6.24 -38.30 1.07
C ALA A 891 -7.78 -38.25 1.04
N LEU A 892 -8.40 -38.57 -0.10
CA LEU A 892 -9.85 -38.72 -0.21
C LEU A 892 -10.39 -39.72 0.83
N MET A 893 -9.78 -40.90 0.93
CA MET A 893 -10.18 -41.91 1.92
C MET A 893 -10.07 -41.39 3.37
N GLN A 894 -9.08 -40.55 3.67
CA GLN A 894 -8.91 -39.96 5.00
C GLN A 894 -10.01 -38.94 5.33
N ILE A 895 -10.39 -38.11 4.36
CA ILE A 895 -11.48 -37.15 4.47
C ILE A 895 -12.81 -37.88 4.67
N THR A 896 -13.10 -38.87 3.83
CA THR A 896 -14.34 -39.67 3.93
C THR A 896 -14.41 -40.46 5.23
N ALA A 897 -13.27 -40.96 5.75
CA ALA A 897 -13.21 -41.63 7.06
C ALA A 897 -13.50 -40.69 8.26
N ARG A 898 -13.59 -39.37 8.03
CA ARG A 898 -14.04 -38.36 9.00
C ARG A 898 -15.40 -37.78 8.64
N LYS A 899 -16.15 -38.47 7.77
CA LYS A 899 -17.46 -38.07 7.24
C LYS A 899 -17.45 -36.80 6.39
N GLY A 900 -16.27 -36.32 5.98
CA GLY A 900 -16.18 -35.24 5.00
C GLY A 900 -16.73 -35.71 3.66
N LEU A 901 -17.53 -34.85 3.00
CA LEU A 901 -18.11 -35.10 1.69
C LEU A 901 -17.54 -34.09 0.68
N PRO A 902 -16.32 -34.33 0.16
CA PRO A 902 -15.65 -33.37 -0.71
C PRO A 902 -16.33 -33.26 -2.08
N ILE A 903 -16.29 -32.07 -2.65
CA ILE A 903 -16.49 -31.83 -4.07
C ILE A 903 -15.16 -32.15 -4.78
N ILE A 904 -15.19 -32.98 -5.81
CA ILE A 904 -13.97 -33.49 -6.44
C ILE A 904 -13.80 -32.87 -7.82
N ILE A 905 -12.69 -32.17 -8.05
CA ILE A 905 -12.26 -31.78 -9.41
C ILE A 905 -11.49 -32.97 -9.99
N CYS A 906 -12.04 -33.59 -11.04
CA CYS A 906 -11.51 -34.84 -11.62
C CYS A 906 -11.54 -34.81 -13.15
N ASN A 907 -10.79 -35.72 -13.78
CA ASN A 907 -10.84 -35.83 -15.24
C ASN A 907 -12.15 -36.47 -15.72
N GLU A 908 -12.60 -36.07 -16.91
CA GLU A 908 -13.74 -36.67 -17.59
C GLU A 908 -13.58 -38.19 -17.73
N GLY A 909 -14.65 -38.94 -17.41
CA GLY A 909 -14.68 -40.40 -17.56
C GLY A 909 -13.89 -41.17 -16.50
N ASP A 910 -13.47 -40.55 -15.39
CA ASP A 910 -12.83 -41.25 -14.28
C ASP A 910 -13.81 -42.17 -13.52
N LYS A 911 -13.75 -43.47 -13.82
CA LYS A 911 -14.64 -44.50 -13.27
C LYS A 911 -14.32 -44.92 -11.84
N SER A 912 -13.20 -44.45 -11.27
CA SER A 912 -12.80 -44.86 -9.92
C SER A 912 -13.51 -44.07 -8.81
N LEU A 913 -14.18 -42.98 -9.18
CA LEU A 913 -15.02 -42.19 -8.29
C LEU A 913 -16.43 -42.79 -8.20
N THR A 914 -16.91 -43.04 -6.98
CA THR A 914 -18.27 -43.51 -6.71
C THR A 914 -19.30 -42.38 -6.90
N GLU A 915 -20.54 -42.72 -7.27
CA GLU A 915 -21.66 -41.76 -7.48
C GLU A 915 -22.02 -40.89 -6.25
N ASN A 916 -21.42 -41.16 -5.08
CA ASN A 916 -21.71 -40.45 -3.83
C ASN A 916 -21.08 -39.05 -3.72
N TYR A 917 -20.17 -38.66 -4.62
CA TYR A 917 -19.47 -37.36 -4.56
C TYR A 917 -19.98 -36.41 -5.63
N LYS A 918 -20.05 -35.11 -5.30
CA LYS A 918 -20.24 -34.06 -6.30
C LYS A 918 -18.93 -33.89 -7.07
N THR A 919 -18.99 -33.89 -8.40
CA THR A 919 -17.78 -33.81 -9.25
C THR A 919 -17.82 -32.59 -10.16
N ILE A 920 -16.66 -31.98 -10.35
CA ILE A 920 -16.39 -31.00 -11.40
C ILE A 920 -15.47 -31.68 -12.41
N GLN A 921 -16.01 -31.99 -13.58
CA GLN A 921 -15.27 -32.73 -14.61
C GLN A 921 -14.48 -31.76 -15.49
N VAL A 922 -13.19 -32.04 -15.66
CA VAL A 922 -12.28 -31.26 -16.51
C VAL A 922 -11.57 -32.16 -17.52
N PRO A 923 -11.20 -31.66 -18.71
CA PRO A 923 -10.45 -32.44 -19.68
C PRO A 923 -9.10 -32.90 -19.12
N LYS A 924 -8.61 -34.05 -19.62
CA LYS A 924 -7.25 -34.51 -19.32
C LYS A 924 -6.25 -33.80 -20.23
N SER A 925 -5.20 -33.24 -19.63
CA SER A 925 -4.07 -32.64 -20.32
C SER A 925 -2.75 -33.23 -19.82
N VAL A 926 -1.64 -32.67 -20.29
CA VAL A 926 -0.31 -32.97 -19.75
C VAL A 926 -0.26 -32.53 -18.28
N ASP A 927 0.37 -33.33 -17.42
CA ASP A 927 0.41 -33.11 -15.97
C ASP A 927 0.83 -31.68 -15.56
N ALA A 928 1.88 -31.13 -16.16
CA ALA A 928 2.37 -29.78 -15.89
C ALA A 928 1.43 -28.66 -16.42
N LEU A 929 0.47 -28.98 -17.28
CA LEU A 929 -0.54 -28.07 -17.82
C LEU A 929 -1.90 -28.21 -17.12
N GLN A 930 -2.15 -29.33 -16.45
CA GLN A 930 -3.45 -29.64 -15.86
C GLN A 930 -3.90 -28.58 -14.83
N GLY A 931 -2.96 -27.94 -14.13
CA GLY A 931 -3.25 -26.83 -13.21
C GLY A 931 -3.96 -25.64 -13.86
N LEU A 932 -3.70 -25.38 -15.16
CA LEU A 932 -4.36 -24.33 -15.95
C LEU A 932 -5.84 -24.64 -16.20
N LEU A 933 -6.21 -25.92 -16.31
CA LEU A 933 -7.60 -26.33 -16.45
C LEU A 933 -8.31 -26.38 -15.11
N ASN A 934 -7.62 -26.80 -14.06
CA ASN A 934 -8.19 -27.02 -12.74
C ASN A 934 -8.46 -25.71 -11.97
N VAL A 935 -7.77 -24.62 -12.32
CA VAL A 935 -7.98 -23.30 -11.69
C VAL A 935 -9.24 -22.59 -12.21
N VAL A 936 -9.63 -22.82 -13.47
CA VAL A 936 -10.76 -22.13 -14.12
C VAL A 936 -12.09 -22.38 -13.39
N PRO A 937 -12.42 -23.63 -12.97
CA PRO A 937 -13.60 -23.86 -12.16
C PRO A 937 -13.58 -23.16 -10.80
N LEU A 938 -12.40 -22.99 -10.19
CA LEU A 938 -12.25 -22.29 -8.91
C LEU A 938 -12.45 -20.77 -9.08
N GLN A 939 -11.98 -20.20 -10.19
CA GLN A 939 -12.26 -18.81 -10.55
C GLN A 939 -13.77 -18.58 -10.76
N LEU A 940 -14.44 -19.42 -11.56
CA LEU A 940 -15.89 -19.35 -11.76
C LEU A 940 -16.67 -19.57 -10.46
N LEU A 941 -16.27 -20.55 -9.64
CA LEU A 941 -16.90 -20.79 -8.35
C LEU A 941 -16.76 -19.58 -7.42
N SER A 942 -15.59 -18.95 -7.38
CA SER A 942 -15.37 -17.72 -6.60
C SER A 942 -16.29 -16.58 -7.07
N TYR A 943 -16.43 -16.40 -8.38
CA TYR A 943 -17.32 -15.41 -8.98
C TYR A 943 -18.78 -15.64 -8.57
N HIS A 944 -19.27 -16.87 -8.74
CA HIS A 944 -20.66 -17.22 -8.40
C HIS A 944 -20.94 -17.15 -6.90
N LEU A 945 -19.97 -17.46 -6.05
CA LEU A 945 -20.10 -17.30 -4.60
C LEU A 945 -20.22 -15.83 -4.21
N ALA A 946 -19.42 -14.94 -4.80
CA ALA A 946 -19.47 -13.51 -4.52
C ALA A 946 -20.77 -12.86 -5.02
N VAL A 947 -21.18 -13.16 -6.26
CA VAL A 947 -22.46 -12.69 -6.82
C VAL A 947 -23.63 -13.23 -6.00
N GLY A 948 -23.59 -14.52 -5.63
CA GLY A 948 -24.61 -15.15 -4.79
C GLY A 948 -24.75 -14.52 -3.39
N ARG A 949 -23.67 -13.91 -2.88
CA ARG A 949 -23.64 -13.16 -1.62
C ARG A 949 -23.96 -11.67 -1.78
N GLY A 950 -24.19 -11.19 -2.99
CA GLY A 950 -24.48 -9.79 -3.29
C GLY A 950 -23.25 -8.87 -3.18
N TYR A 951 -22.05 -9.40 -3.34
CA TYR A 951 -20.82 -8.60 -3.37
C TYR A 951 -20.44 -8.17 -4.79
N ASP A 952 -19.77 -7.02 -4.89
CA ASP A 952 -19.22 -6.51 -6.14
C ASP A 952 -17.87 -7.19 -6.43
N VAL A 953 -17.83 -8.06 -7.45
CA VAL A 953 -16.63 -8.84 -7.79
C VAL A 953 -15.52 -8.00 -8.42
N ASP A 954 -15.86 -6.87 -9.05
CA ASP A 954 -14.87 -5.99 -9.67
C ASP A 954 -14.25 -5.05 -8.62
N PHE A 955 -14.92 -4.85 -7.48
CA PHE A 955 -14.53 -3.95 -6.40
C PHE A 955 -14.60 -4.62 -5.01
N PRO A 956 -13.75 -5.63 -4.75
CA PRO A 956 -13.67 -6.25 -3.42
C PRO A 956 -13.17 -5.23 -2.38
N ARG A 957 -13.81 -5.24 -1.20
CA ARG A 957 -13.50 -4.32 -0.10
C ARG A 957 -12.05 -4.43 0.34
N ASN A 958 -11.48 -3.31 0.77
CA ASN A 958 -10.12 -3.19 1.30
C ASN A 958 -8.99 -3.54 0.32
N LEU A 959 -9.31 -3.77 -0.97
CA LEU A 959 -8.35 -4.15 -2.00
C LEU A 959 -8.49 -3.21 -3.21
N ALA A 960 -7.35 -2.89 -3.81
CA ALA A 960 -7.28 -2.40 -5.18
C ALA A 960 -6.40 -3.32 -6.04
N LYS A 961 -6.38 -3.11 -7.35
CA LYS A 961 -5.74 -4.03 -8.29
C LYS A 961 -4.22 -4.17 -8.12
N SER A 962 -3.51 -3.08 -7.82
CA SER A 962 -2.04 -3.03 -7.76
C SER A 962 -1.54 -2.36 -6.49
N VAL A 963 -0.44 -2.90 -5.92
CA VAL A 963 0.21 -2.43 -4.69
C VAL A 963 1.53 -1.74 -5.06
N THR A 964 1.55 -0.43 -5.26
CA THR A 964 2.68 0.28 -5.92
C THR A 964 3.46 1.22 -5.02
N VAL A 965 3.11 1.27 -3.74
CA VAL A 965 3.82 1.98 -2.67
C VAL A 965 3.95 1.03 -1.47
N GLU A 966 5.04 1.19 -0.72
CA GLU A 966 5.31 0.48 0.54
C GLU A 966 4.37 0.90 1.66
#